data_AF-A0A8S3SWL2-F1
#
_entry.id   AF-A0A8S3SWL2-F1
#
_cell.length_a   1.000
_cell.length_b   1.000
_cell.length_c   1.000
_cell.angle_alpha   90.00
_cell.angle_beta   90.00
_cell.angle_gamma   90.00
#
_symmetry.space_group_name_H-M   'P 1'
#
loop_
_entity.id
_entity.type
_entity.pdbx_description
1 polymer ?
#
loop_
_entity_poly.entity_id
_entity_poly.type
_entity_poly.pdbx_seq_one_letter_code
_entity_poly.pdbx_strand_id
1 'polypeptide(L)'
;MSEDTLCVGDSVCLYATESYGFVMSTQSSSVHNEVAVGCRQDRVKPDIKDQHIISFTLRVANRYKLNKKFNKQQTKLEAEPENILLRTQVAHAKLAADSENDDNNLEQKRQQGKKVVYGQVIQVELLESNAKHCQFKIMPRYKVKAEGDVVGKLESMKSPGSFLHVSKAFLGPMSVYSKSFELNLSVQQTGFTVYRKYKPHIEDDNKVRVGDIIRFYHKEMEAYLVAEGLFDDELLEDVHLRMRPMDQNNPKTLFPSTSAVTYWQIELQTGPIDGGVLKWEQQCRIIHMCSRKYLTVDKALQKVTLTGDHMDPNTVFRIHPVIREYDEVPLDSYCRIEHVVSKRWLHALTVDYVRKCAQQEEDSSMGSLKWSTATLKQISTIEEKQYDDAFTIQGVSSDLVEIFDYMAGMVPFIQKLIGDKKDGVQLNAKMTHDAVVALSELKDFMIVDSLPNKNRQKLMRNLRIVELLVYLLQIPFRGTADQHHLTRIFVEAYDVLYTYLKGDSRKNELYIAKYIDFFLSQFEYKEGMIGLNSAHMVMELIKDNRKIVDRITTEHIDKFVELLRRDKNYRYLDLLKVLCVCDGVSIADNQKYITEVWLMKGNRNCVFYTDLGQKIGKEKGVVYVSTTTGRTWMELSKFAQKSSNDDELYLFLEHQLELFGYLCNGQNDFSIKVITQELNYLTWDEAFTCVSDDRLPDELRAQYCDLIITMFVNVGDNHSVIDRVKLTYNYDEIDDIEDLADLSHSITSKYFPTLSEWIAKFLGQNSDMTASEIGNNKLVKQVLRLVHFLVAFGFYQSTEDIMTLLEPMMGLIDGRNDKPYPVIPPGKEGEEVLKNFRQHERYHPSQETQAVVDAKCQALEVLDLFFNFIFNVRLEKFMNTFKLTHTAANRPNLPHPELAPMLYETYDLSNQHGPYVSIPGSDYLLDGSLPLSPPQTTSTLTGVSTTVSGNATYPTLSQGSAMHFGGVPTSTSVTHTLSRPVNSAGTISSVPGTAMGLNLPGSRPPLSYCGYMLPNTGTQPLPSWSQPPWPQSYPYGGFMPNQPGFWPYRDNFYGPPSGVATAPPLAPALPVAVSLTSAVAPSTTVPDSQASSSSHGTQVSDHASPLDGLQKLLLDFGESFKAEFSTLSSRMTLLENRVSSHQPSPAKSVECDEREDDELSVSPGSHERAFLTDEDVESSSSPKVSKKATEPSSKSVQQPPTKETEDPPSLKDLRDKVYTLMTDEAHITFCLSFQAEETFFNF
;
A
#
# COMPACT_ATOMS: atom_id res chain seq x y z
N MET A 1 -10.21 31.44 45.30
CA MET A 1 -11.28 30.52 45.75
C MET A 1 -10.69 29.12 45.85
N SER A 2 -11.34 28.16 46.52
CA SER A 2 -10.74 26.84 46.83
C SER A 2 -10.35 26.04 45.57
N GLU A 3 -9.06 25.88 45.32
CA GLU A 3 -8.53 25.16 44.14
C GLU A 3 -8.74 23.64 44.23
N ASP A 4 -8.86 23.11 45.46
CA ASP A 4 -8.89 21.67 45.79
C ASP A 4 -10.16 20.89 45.37
N THR A 5 -11.15 21.51 44.72
CA THR A 5 -12.41 20.82 44.34
C THR A 5 -12.34 20.22 42.94
N LEU A 6 -12.45 18.88 42.83
CA LEU A 6 -12.44 18.15 41.56
C LEU A 6 -13.63 18.47 40.65
N CYS A 7 -13.39 18.48 39.33
CA CYS A 7 -14.37 18.77 38.28
C CYS A 7 -14.40 17.69 37.19
N VAL A 8 -15.52 17.62 36.46
CA VAL A 8 -15.62 16.86 35.20
C VAL A 8 -14.69 17.49 34.17
N GLY A 9 -13.92 16.66 33.48
CA GLY A 9 -12.84 17.05 32.57
C GLY A 9 -11.45 17.09 33.21
N ASP A 10 -11.33 17.05 34.54
CA ASP A 10 -10.02 16.99 35.21
C ASP A 10 -9.29 15.69 34.86
N SER A 11 -7.98 15.78 34.63
CA SER A 11 -7.07 14.63 34.56
C SER A 11 -6.48 14.37 35.95
N VAL A 12 -6.56 13.13 36.43
CA VAL A 12 -6.20 12.73 37.79
C VAL A 12 -5.33 11.48 37.83
N CYS A 13 -4.46 11.40 38.83
CA CYS A 13 -3.67 10.21 39.16
C CYS A 13 -4.19 9.60 40.46
N LEU A 14 -4.35 8.27 40.48
CA LEU A 14 -4.92 7.54 41.61
C LEU A 14 -3.83 6.80 42.38
N TYR A 15 -3.67 7.06 43.68
CA TYR A 15 -2.68 6.41 44.53
C TYR A 15 -3.36 5.56 45.62
N ALA A 16 -3.09 4.26 45.65
CA ALA A 16 -3.63 3.35 46.64
C ALA A 16 -2.84 3.43 47.96
N THR A 17 -3.55 3.77 49.04
CA THR A 17 -2.92 4.01 50.36
C THR A 17 -2.42 2.76 51.08
N GLU A 18 -2.87 1.57 50.67
CA GLU A 18 -2.55 0.29 51.33
C GLU A 18 -1.39 -0.47 50.68
N SER A 19 -1.26 -0.43 49.35
CA SER A 19 -0.14 -1.02 48.58
C SER A 19 1.05 -0.07 48.42
N TYR A 20 0.84 1.23 48.68
CA TYR A 20 1.79 2.31 48.46
C TYR A 20 2.22 2.44 46.99
N GLY A 21 1.28 2.69 46.09
CA GLY A 21 1.62 2.98 44.69
C GLY A 21 0.44 3.46 43.86
N PHE A 22 0.73 3.87 42.63
CA PHE A 22 -0.24 4.41 41.69
C PHE A 22 -0.97 3.30 40.93
N VAL A 23 -2.23 3.55 40.60
CA VAL A 23 -2.98 2.76 39.62
C VAL A 23 -2.42 3.05 38.24
N MET A 24 -2.13 2.01 37.48
CA MET A 24 -1.53 2.05 36.14
C MET A 24 -2.24 1.06 35.21
N SER A 25 -2.31 1.36 33.92
CA SER A 25 -2.90 0.48 32.89
C SER A 25 -2.07 0.51 31.61
N THR A 26 -1.96 -0.62 30.93
CA THR A 26 -1.41 -0.68 29.56
C THR A 26 -2.30 0.14 28.63
N GLN A 27 -1.73 1.04 27.82
CA GLN A 27 -2.49 1.91 26.91
C GLN A 27 -2.87 1.24 25.58
N SER A 28 -3.19 -0.05 25.62
CA SER A 28 -3.66 -0.82 24.48
C SER A 28 -5.17 -1.04 24.57
N SER A 29 -5.88 -0.95 23.45
CA SER A 29 -7.27 -1.43 23.34
C SER A 29 -7.36 -2.96 23.08
N SER A 30 -6.23 -3.65 23.17
CA SER A 30 -6.09 -5.11 23.21
C SER A 30 -6.81 -5.73 24.43
N VAL A 31 -7.29 -6.96 24.30
CA VAL A 31 -7.81 -7.75 25.44
C VAL A 31 -6.78 -8.02 26.54
N HIS A 32 -5.48 -7.79 26.29
CA HIS A 32 -4.39 -7.91 27.28
C HIS A 32 -4.16 -6.64 28.09
N ASN A 33 -5.11 -5.69 28.07
CA ASN A 33 -5.09 -4.53 28.95
C ASN A 33 -5.35 -4.95 30.41
N GLU A 34 -4.32 -4.83 31.25
CA GLU A 34 -4.40 -5.10 32.69
C GLU A 34 -4.30 -3.78 33.47
N VAL A 35 -5.19 -3.60 34.45
CA VAL A 35 -5.09 -2.51 35.42
C VAL A 35 -4.36 -3.03 36.67
N ALA A 36 -3.18 -2.48 36.92
CA ALA A 36 -2.29 -2.86 38.00
C ALA A 36 -2.13 -1.70 39.00
N VAL A 37 -1.63 -2.01 40.20
CA VAL A 37 -1.25 -1.00 41.19
C VAL A 37 0.20 -1.19 41.61
N GLY A 38 1.02 -0.17 41.41
CA GLY A 38 2.45 -0.23 41.71
C GLY A 38 2.75 -0.59 43.17
N CYS A 39 3.89 -1.23 43.39
CA CYS A 39 4.33 -1.66 44.72
C CYS A 39 5.41 -0.71 45.27
N ARG A 40 5.13 -0.06 46.41
CA ARG A 40 6.07 0.81 47.15
C ARG A 40 6.73 1.91 46.30
N GLN A 41 5.96 2.53 45.40
CA GLN A 41 6.40 3.71 44.65
C GLN A 41 6.46 4.95 45.56
N ASP A 42 7.39 5.86 45.27
CA ASP A 42 7.42 7.17 45.93
C ASP A 42 6.16 7.98 45.59
N ARG A 43 5.71 8.85 46.50
CA ARG A 43 4.46 9.63 46.34
C ARG A 43 4.61 10.88 45.47
N VAL A 44 5.83 11.35 45.28
CA VAL A 44 6.16 12.61 44.59
C VAL A 44 6.96 12.32 43.32
N LYS A 45 7.94 11.41 43.40
CA LYS A 45 8.84 11.02 42.29
C LYS A 45 8.85 9.52 42.04
N PRO A 46 7.71 8.92 41.63
CA PRO A 46 7.71 7.53 41.18
C PRO A 46 8.41 7.38 39.82
N ASP A 47 9.05 6.24 39.57
CA ASP A 47 9.65 5.92 38.26
C ASP A 47 8.55 5.62 37.22
N ILE A 48 8.10 6.66 36.51
CA ILE A 48 6.98 6.59 35.56
C ILE A 48 7.37 7.34 34.28
N LYS A 49 8.18 6.65 33.47
CA LYS A 49 8.68 7.07 32.14
C LYS A 49 7.59 7.25 31.06
N ASP A 50 6.34 6.95 31.40
CA ASP A 50 5.16 7.19 30.58
C ASP A 50 4.08 7.80 31.46
N GLN A 51 3.87 9.10 31.33
CA GLN A 51 2.92 9.83 32.16
C GLN A 51 1.45 9.55 31.82
N HIS A 52 1.14 8.95 30.68
CA HIS A 52 -0.23 8.66 30.29
C HIS A 52 -0.79 7.43 31.03
N ILE A 53 0.03 6.38 31.31
CA ILE A 53 -0.43 5.12 31.95
C ILE A 53 -1.11 5.29 33.32
N ILE A 54 -0.89 6.45 33.98
CA ILE A 54 -1.43 6.82 35.30
C ILE A 54 -2.41 8.01 35.24
N SER A 55 -2.70 8.56 34.07
CA SER A 55 -3.46 9.81 33.89
C SER A 55 -4.87 9.50 33.41
N PHE A 56 -5.84 9.54 34.33
CA PHE A 56 -7.23 9.21 34.06
C PHE A 56 -8.09 10.47 33.98
N THR A 57 -8.96 10.58 32.98
CA THR A 57 -9.88 11.72 32.81
C THR A 57 -11.22 11.44 33.51
N LEU A 58 -11.73 12.41 34.26
CA LEU A 58 -13.04 12.35 34.91
C LEU A 58 -14.16 12.75 33.93
N ARG A 59 -14.97 11.79 33.50
CA ARG A 59 -16.10 11.99 32.57
C ARG A 59 -17.46 11.79 33.26
N VAL A 60 -18.54 12.24 32.63
CA VAL A 60 -19.89 11.74 32.98
C VAL A 60 -20.16 10.39 32.32
N ALA A 61 -21.18 9.67 32.78
CA ALA A 61 -21.49 8.32 32.28
C ALA A 61 -22.17 8.35 30.89
N ASN A 62 -21.48 7.83 29.87
CA ASN A 62 -22.01 7.71 28.50
C ASN A 62 -23.13 6.66 28.38
N ARG A 63 -23.98 6.82 27.36
CA ARG A 63 -25.00 5.85 26.94
C ARG A 63 -24.48 4.98 25.79
N TYR A 64 -24.66 3.67 25.88
CA TYR A 64 -24.15 2.70 24.88
C TYR A 64 -25.23 1.70 24.41
N LYS A 65 -26.50 2.11 24.40
CA LYS A 65 -27.66 1.25 24.12
C LYS A 65 -27.78 0.97 22.62
N LEU A 66 -27.60 1.99 21.79
CA LEU A 66 -27.68 1.88 20.33
C LEU A 66 -26.38 1.31 19.76
N ASN A 67 -25.23 1.68 20.31
CA ASN A 67 -23.95 0.99 20.06
C ASN A 67 -24.05 -0.53 20.33
N LYS A 68 -24.62 -0.95 21.46
CA LYS A 68 -24.83 -2.39 21.75
C LYS A 68 -25.83 -3.06 20.78
N LYS A 69 -26.74 -2.31 20.17
CA LYS A 69 -27.66 -2.81 19.13
C LYS A 69 -26.91 -2.98 17.80
N PHE A 70 -26.14 -1.97 17.38
CA PHE A 70 -25.30 -2.00 16.18
C PHE A 70 -24.34 -3.20 16.19
N ASN A 71 -23.48 -3.34 17.20
CA ASN A 71 -22.53 -4.46 17.26
C ASN A 71 -23.25 -5.83 17.20
N LYS A 72 -24.43 -5.97 17.83
CA LYS A 72 -25.21 -7.23 17.78
C LYS A 72 -25.83 -7.51 16.41
N GLN A 73 -26.06 -6.49 15.57
CA GLN A 73 -26.52 -6.66 14.19
C GLN A 73 -25.34 -6.87 13.24
N GLN A 74 -24.21 -6.18 13.48
CA GLN A 74 -22.95 -6.35 12.77
C GLN A 74 -22.44 -7.80 12.86
N THR A 75 -22.36 -8.39 14.06
CA THR A 75 -21.97 -9.81 14.23
C THR A 75 -22.97 -10.82 13.66
N LYS A 76 -24.21 -10.40 13.34
CA LYS A 76 -25.12 -11.24 12.55
C LYS A 76 -24.82 -11.14 11.05
N LEU A 77 -24.49 -9.96 10.55
CA LEU A 77 -24.12 -9.75 9.16
C LEU A 77 -22.80 -10.45 8.81
N GLU A 78 -21.85 -10.48 9.74
CA GLU A 78 -20.61 -11.27 9.63
C GLU A 78 -20.86 -12.79 9.52
N ALA A 79 -22.00 -13.29 10.02
CA ALA A 79 -22.42 -14.69 9.89
C ALA A 79 -23.35 -14.96 8.68
N GLU A 80 -23.97 -13.92 8.10
CA GLU A 80 -24.90 -13.99 6.96
C GLU A 80 -24.60 -12.84 5.96
N PRO A 81 -23.42 -12.80 5.32
CA PRO A 81 -22.97 -11.62 4.55
C PRO A 81 -23.81 -11.33 3.30
N GLU A 82 -24.49 -12.33 2.75
CA GLU A 82 -25.40 -12.21 1.60
C GLU A 82 -26.78 -11.63 1.97
N ASN A 83 -27.11 -11.51 3.26
CA ASN A 83 -28.43 -11.10 3.71
C ASN A 83 -28.66 -9.58 3.53
N ILE A 84 -29.19 -9.18 2.38
CA ILE A 84 -29.44 -7.78 1.99
C ILE A 84 -30.28 -7.02 3.04
N LEU A 85 -31.35 -7.65 3.56
CA LEU A 85 -32.19 -7.04 4.60
C LEU A 85 -31.43 -6.79 5.91
N LEU A 86 -30.42 -7.63 6.20
CA LEU A 86 -29.56 -7.48 7.36
C LEU A 86 -28.50 -6.38 7.14
N ARG A 87 -27.96 -6.22 5.93
CA ARG A 87 -27.11 -5.07 5.55
C ARG A 87 -27.82 -3.73 5.80
N THR A 88 -29.04 -3.57 5.29
CA THR A 88 -29.85 -2.35 5.50
C THR A 88 -30.16 -2.10 6.99
N GLN A 89 -30.44 -3.16 7.75
CA GLN A 89 -30.65 -3.08 9.19
C GLN A 89 -29.39 -2.69 9.97
N VAL A 90 -28.20 -3.13 9.53
CA VAL A 90 -26.90 -2.75 10.10
C VAL A 90 -26.59 -1.29 9.79
N ALA A 91 -26.81 -0.82 8.55
CA ALA A 91 -26.60 0.57 8.16
C ALA A 91 -27.46 1.54 9.00
N HIS A 92 -28.76 1.25 9.17
CA HIS A 92 -29.63 2.04 10.07
C HIS A 92 -29.18 1.94 11.54
N ALA A 93 -28.69 0.77 11.99
CA ALA A 93 -28.19 0.62 13.35
C ALA A 93 -26.88 1.42 13.58
N LYS A 94 -26.02 1.54 12.56
CA LYS A 94 -24.80 2.36 12.60
C LYS A 94 -25.14 3.83 12.77
N LEU A 95 -25.95 4.41 11.88
CA LEU A 95 -26.40 5.81 11.98
C LEU A 95 -27.04 6.15 13.34
N ALA A 96 -27.78 5.19 13.93
CA ALA A 96 -28.37 5.35 15.25
C ALA A 96 -27.36 5.20 16.42
N ALA A 97 -26.23 4.53 16.22
CA ALA A 97 -25.13 4.45 17.17
C ALA A 97 -24.19 5.67 17.06
N ASP A 98 -23.90 6.12 15.84
CA ASP A 98 -23.15 7.34 15.55
C ASP A 98 -23.85 8.55 16.22
N SER A 99 -25.17 8.66 16.01
CA SER A 99 -25.99 9.67 16.69
C SER A 99 -26.05 9.50 18.23
N GLU A 100 -25.89 8.30 18.80
CA GLU A 100 -25.76 8.12 20.26
C GLU A 100 -24.41 8.66 20.77
N ASN A 101 -23.36 8.56 19.95
CA ASN A 101 -22.02 9.05 20.27
C ASN A 101 -21.93 10.58 20.18
N ASP A 102 -22.55 11.20 19.18
CA ASP A 102 -22.69 12.67 19.12
C ASP A 102 -23.45 13.23 20.33
N ASP A 103 -24.57 12.58 20.70
CA ASP A 103 -25.41 12.93 21.85
C ASP A 103 -24.62 12.79 23.18
N ASN A 104 -23.72 11.80 23.29
CA ASN A 104 -22.79 11.66 24.42
C ASN A 104 -21.71 12.75 24.41
N ASN A 105 -21.12 13.05 23.26
CA ASN A 105 -20.05 14.05 23.12
C ASN A 105 -20.52 15.48 23.42
N LEU A 106 -21.74 15.82 22.99
CA LEU A 106 -22.41 17.05 23.38
C LEU A 106 -22.68 17.11 24.89
N GLU A 107 -23.06 15.98 25.52
CA GLU A 107 -23.27 15.92 26.96
C GLU A 107 -21.96 16.05 27.76
N GLN A 108 -20.86 15.43 27.33
CA GLN A 108 -19.54 15.62 27.97
C GLN A 108 -19.14 17.10 27.95
N LYS A 109 -19.24 17.76 26.78
CA LYS A 109 -18.98 19.21 26.64
C LYS A 109 -19.90 20.05 27.53
N ARG A 110 -21.19 19.69 27.62
CA ARG A 110 -22.18 20.37 28.49
C ARG A 110 -21.94 20.17 30.00
N GLN A 111 -21.18 19.15 30.40
CA GLN A 111 -20.89 18.82 31.80
C GLN A 111 -19.46 19.19 32.25
N GLN A 112 -18.55 19.47 31.32
CA GLN A 112 -17.18 19.91 31.56
C GLN A 112 -17.09 21.09 32.55
N GLY A 113 -16.07 21.08 33.40
CA GLY A 113 -15.81 22.11 34.42
C GLY A 113 -16.72 22.06 35.65
N LYS A 114 -17.81 21.29 35.66
CA LYS A 114 -18.71 21.17 36.83
C LYS A 114 -18.09 20.32 37.92
N LYS A 115 -18.32 20.69 39.18
CA LYS A 115 -17.78 20.01 40.37
C LYS A 115 -18.37 18.61 40.52
N VAL A 116 -17.52 17.64 40.87
CA VAL A 116 -17.94 16.27 41.19
C VAL A 116 -18.38 16.19 42.66
N VAL A 117 -19.49 15.51 42.91
CA VAL A 117 -20.04 15.26 44.27
C VAL A 117 -20.08 13.78 44.63
N TYR A 118 -20.03 13.44 45.91
CA TYR A 118 -20.11 12.04 46.35
C TYR A 118 -21.45 11.41 46.00
N GLY A 119 -21.43 10.11 45.68
CA GLY A 119 -22.61 9.36 45.26
C GLY A 119 -23.02 9.61 43.80
N GLN A 120 -22.47 10.63 43.12
CA GLN A 120 -22.58 10.81 41.67
C GLN A 120 -21.92 9.62 40.95
N VAL A 121 -22.53 9.15 39.86
CA VAL A 121 -21.86 8.22 38.93
C VAL A 121 -20.97 9.04 38.01
N ILE A 122 -19.68 8.72 38.00
CA ILE A 122 -18.70 9.22 37.05
C ILE A 122 -18.17 8.06 36.21
N GLN A 123 -17.63 8.37 35.03
CA GLN A 123 -16.83 7.45 34.22
C GLN A 123 -15.35 7.86 34.38
N VAL A 124 -14.48 6.92 34.71
CA VAL A 124 -13.04 7.14 34.83
C VAL A 124 -12.40 6.58 33.57
N GLU A 125 -11.83 7.45 32.74
CA GLU A 125 -11.44 7.14 31.36
C GLU A 125 -9.92 7.21 31.20
N LEU A 126 -9.34 6.20 30.54
CA LEU A 126 -7.97 6.27 30.01
C LEU A 126 -7.99 6.29 28.48
N LEU A 127 -8.78 5.41 27.86
CA LEU A 127 -9.09 5.40 26.44
C LEU A 127 -10.61 5.28 26.26
N GLU A 128 -11.22 6.03 25.34
CA GLU A 128 -12.68 5.99 25.12
C GLU A 128 -13.16 4.56 24.80
N SER A 129 -12.36 3.80 24.04
CA SER A 129 -12.63 2.41 23.65
C SER A 129 -12.74 1.44 24.83
N ASN A 130 -12.07 1.70 25.97
CA ASN A 130 -12.12 0.83 27.16
C ASN A 130 -13.01 1.37 28.29
N ALA A 131 -13.31 2.67 28.32
CA ALA A 131 -14.02 3.33 29.42
C ALA A 131 -15.49 2.93 29.62
N LYS A 132 -16.08 2.19 28.67
CA LYS A 132 -17.48 1.72 28.64
C LYS A 132 -17.99 1.09 29.93
N HIS A 133 -17.12 0.39 30.67
CA HIS A 133 -17.45 -0.28 31.92
C HIS A 133 -16.81 0.37 33.17
N CYS A 134 -16.02 1.42 33.00
CA CYS A 134 -15.29 2.12 34.06
C CYS A 134 -16.16 3.16 34.79
N GLN A 135 -17.40 2.78 35.12
CA GLN A 135 -18.38 3.65 35.77
C GLN A 135 -18.41 3.38 37.28
N PHE A 136 -18.07 4.40 38.06
CA PHE A 136 -17.90 4.30 39.52
C PHE A 136 -18.59 5.47 40.23
N LYS A 137 -18.99 5.24 41.48
CA LYS A 137 -19.32 6.30 42.43
C LYS A 137 -18.11 6.58 43.32
N ILE A 138 -17.74 7.85 43.45
CA ILE A 138 -16.83 8.27 44.52
C ILE A 138 -17.63 8.38 45.82
N MET A 139 -17.13 7.75 46.89
CA MET A 139 -17.73 7.69 48.22
C MET A 139 -16.73 8.19 49.26
N PRO A 140 -17.14 8.96 50.28
CA PRO A 140 -16.21 9.51 51.27
C PRO A 140 -15.61 8.38 52.12
N ARG A 141 -14.26 8.33 52.25
CA ARG A 141 -13.60 7.26 53.04
C ARG A 141 -13.98 7.31 54.53
N TYR A 142 -14.19 8.51 55.06
CA TYR A 142 -14.53 8.78 56.46
C TYR A 142 -15.84 9.54 56.56
N LYS A 143 -16.55 9.41 57.69
CA LYS A 143 -17.83 10.09 57.99
C LYS A 143 -17.68 11.60 58.30
N VAL A 144 -16.81 12.29 57.56
CA VAL A 144 -16.56 13.74 57.64
C VAL A 144 -17.38 14.49 56.58
N LYS A 145 -17.82 13.79 55.52
CA LYS A 145 -18.68 14.27 54.43
C LYS A 145 -19.73 13.21 54.08
N ALA A 146 -20.78 13.61 53.36
CA ALA A 146 -21.92 12.79 52.95
C ALA A 146 -22.07 12.70 51.42
N GLU A 147 -23.03 11.90 50.94
CA GLU A 147 -23.45 11.95 49.53
C GLU A 147 -24.03 13.34 49.20
N GLY A 148 -23.66 13.90 48.05
CA GLY A 148 -23.97 15.28 47.66
C GLY A 148 -22.92 16.33 48.04
N ASP A 149 -22.01 16.06 48.98
CA ASP A 149 -20.87 16.95 49.23
C ASP A 149 -19.85 16.91 48.08
N VAL A 150 -19.08 17.99 47.91
CA VAL A 150 -18.01 18.07 46.89
C VAL A 150 -16.84 17.16 47.27
N VAL A 151 -16.32 16.40 46.30
CA VAL A 151 -15.23 15.41 46.49
C VAL A 151 -13.94 16.07 46.99
N GLY A 152 -13.16 15.35 47.80
CA GLY A 152 -11.87 15.76 48.34
C GLY A 152 -10.70 14.85 47.90
N LYS A 153 -9.70 14.70 48.78
CA LYS A 153 -8.41 14.08 48.45
C LYS A 153 -8.25 12.59 48.77
N LEU A 154 -9.10 11.97 49.60
CA LEU A 154 -8.90 10.58 50.05
C LEU A 154 -10.22 9.82 50.16
N GLU A 155 -10.49 8.95 49.18
CA GLU A 155 -11.83 8.47 48.88
C GLU A 155 -11.89 6.95 48.68
N SER A 156 -13.12 6.44 48.61
CA SER A 156 -13.44 5.05 48.27
C SER A 156 -14.17 5.04 46.92
N MET A 157 -13.82 4.12 46.02
CA MET A 157 -14.49 3.97 44.72
C MET A 157 -15.44 2.77 44.75
N LYS A 158 -16.67 2.95 44.27
CA LYS A 158 -17.74 1.96 44.38
C LYS A 158 -18.43 1.71 43.05
N SER A 159 -18.37 0.47 42.58
CA SER A 159 -19.14 -0.09 41.47
C SER A 159 -20.52 -0.56 41.98
N PRO A 160 -21.55 -0.83 41.15
CA PRO A 160 -22.85 -1.32 41.60
C PRO A 160 -22.77 -2.62 42.42
N GLY A 161 -22.80 -2.48 43.76
CA GLY A 161 -22.76 -3.59 44.71
C GLY A 161 -21.38 -3.97 45.26
N SER A 162 -20.28 -3.35 44.84
CA SER A 162 -18.92 -3.68 45.32
C SER A 162 -17.97 -2.49 45.27
N PHE A 163 -16.94 -2.50 46.12
CA PHE A 163 -15.88 -1.51 46.15
C PHE A 163 -14.71 -1.91 45.25
N LEU A 164 -13.98 -0.92 44.76
CA LEU A 164 -12.68 -1.10 44.13
C LEU A 164 -11.63 -1.39 45.22
N HIS A 165 -10.88 -2.46 45.06
CA HIS A 165 -9.98 -2.99 46.09
C HIS A 165 -8.63 -3.37 45.48
N VAL A 166 -7.54 -3.10 46.21
CA VAL A 166 -6.21 -3.55 45.81
C VAL A 166 -5.90 -4.86 46.51
N SER A 167 -5.68 -5.90 45.71
CA SER A 167 -5.37 -7.24 46.14
C SER A 167 -4.08 -7.28 46.96
N LYS A 168 -3.99 -8.23 47.90
CA LYS A 168 -2.73 -8.52 48.61
C LYS A 168 -1.80 -9.42 47.80
N ALA A 169 -2.32 -10.06 46.76
CA ALA A 169 -1.51 -10.79 45.80
C ALA A 169 -0.96 -9.82 44.75
N PHE A 170 0.29 -10.06 44.33
CA PHE A 170 0.76 -9.53 43.06
C PHE A 170 -0.02 -10.17 41.92
N LEU A 171 -0.12 -9.46 40.79
CA LEU A 171 -0.59 -10.05 39.54
C LEU A 171 0.21 -11.31 39.22
N GLY A 172 -0.44 -12.28 38.58
CA GLY A 172 0.18 -13.58 38.31
C GLY A 172 1.49 -13.45 37.53
N PRO A 173 2.37 -14.48 37.55
CA PRO A 173 3.67 -14.41 36.87
C PRO A 173 3.56 -14.16 35.37
N MET A 174 2.37 -14.33 34.76
CA MET A 174 2.12 -14.00 33.35
C MET A 174 1.85 -12.52 33.05
N SER A 175 1.56 -11.71 34.06
CA SER A 175 1.32 -10.28 33.88
C SER A 175 2.62 -9.54 33.52
N VAL A 176 2.53 -8.60 32.57
CA VAL A 176 3.56 -7.58 32.33
C VAL A 176 3.90 -6.85 33.65
N TYR A 177 2.89 -6.65 34.49
CA TYR A 177 2.98 -6.03 35.81
C TYR A 177 3.03 -7.06 36.96
N SER A 178 3.66 -8.23 36.78
CA SER A 178 3.80 -9.29 37.82
C SER A 178 4.50 -8.88 39.14
N LYS A 179 5.04 -7.66 39.23
CA LYS A 179 5.59 -7.04 40.46
C LYS A 179 4.63 -6.03 41.12
N SER A 180 3.46 -5.81 40.51
CA SER A 180 2.39 -4.90 40.94
C SER A 180 1.19 -5.69 41.46
N PHE A 181 0.36 -5.04 42.28
CA PHE A 181 -0.85 -5.64 42.84
C PHE A 181 -2.00 -5.63 41.84
N GLU A 182 -2.86 -6.65 41.92
CA GLU A 182 -4.11 -6.73 41.16
C GLU A 182 -5.14 -5.71 41.70
N LEU A 183 -5.84 -5.02 40.79
CA LEU A 183 -7.01 -4.20 41.11
C LEU A 183 -8.29 -4.98 40.83
N ASN A 184 -9.10 -5.26 41.85
CA ASN A 184 -10.32 -6.07 41.71
C ASN A 184 -11.56 -5.44 42.39
N LEU A 185 -12.72 -6.08 42.23
CA LEU A 185 -13.97 -5.69 42.89
C LEU A 185 -14.22 -6.59 44.10
N SER A 186 -14.47 -5.99 45.26
CA SER A 186 -14.58 -6.69 46.54
C SER A 186 -15.63 -6.05 47.46
N VAL A 187 -15.99 -6.76 48.52
CA VAL A 187 -16.70 -6.18 49.67
C VAL A 187 -15.75 -5.34 50.54
N GLN A 188 -14.43 -5.58 50.43
CA GLN A 188 -13.40 -4.83 51.14
C GLN A 188 -13.16 -3.46 50.49
N GLN A 189 -12.96 -2.44 51.32
CA GLN A 189 -12.72 -1.06 50.91
C GLN A 189 -11.22 -0.74 50.95
N THR A 190 -10.63 -0.42 49.79
CA THR A 190 -9.33 0.28 49.72
C THR A 190 -9.53 1.78 49.57
N GLY A 191 -8.68 2.59 50.20
CA GLY A 191 -8.70 4.04 50.03
C GLY A 191 -7.70 4.53 48.98
N PHE A 192 -8.21 5.33 48.05
CA PHE A 192 -7.42 5.96 46.98
C PHE A 192 -7.26 7.45 47.27
N THR A 193 -6.02 7.94 47.19
CA THR A 193 -5.73 9.37 47.16
C THR A 193 -5.86 9.84 45.72
N VAL A 194 -6.64 10.90 45.48
CA VAL A 194 -6.84 11.45 44.13
C VAL A 194 -5.99 12.72 44.01
N TYR A 195 -4.96 12.67 43.16
CA TYR A 195 -4.18 13.84 42.79
C TYR A 195 -4.73 14.40 41.49
N ARG A 196 -5.08 15.69 41.43
CA ARG A 196 -5.30 16.36 40.15
C ARG A 196 -3.95 16.59 39.49
N LYS A 197 -3.79 16.09 38.26
CA LYS A 197 -2.65 16.38 37.39
C LYS A 197 -2.91 17.61 36.53
N TYR A 198 -4.11 17.71 35.94
CA TYR A 198 -4.50 18.82 35.08
C TYR A 198 -5.99 19.15 35.24
N LYS A 199 -6.34 20.41 35.00
CA LYS A 199 -7.72 20.89 34.86
C LYS A 199 -7.78 21.66 33.54
N PRO A 200 -8.60 21.24 32.56
CA PRO A 200 -8.63 21.88 31.25
C PRO A 200 -9.18 23.30 31.30
N HIS A 201 -8.51 24.21 30.59
CA HIS A 201 -9.01 25.52 30.21
C HIS A 201 -9.05 25.64 28.68
N ILE A 202 -9.99 26.43 28.14
CA ILE A 202 -10.18 26.57 26.67
C ILE A 202 -8.97 27.28 26.03
N GLU A 203 -8.30 28.16 26.78
CA GLU A 203 -7.11 28.88 26.34
C GLU A 203 -5.85 28.00 26.25
N ASP A 204 -5.88 26.77 26.78
CA ASP A 204 -4.71 25.91 26.90
C ASP A 204 -4.55 24.94 25.71
N ASP A 205 -5.53 24.86 24.80
CA ASP A 205 -5.49 23.95 23.63
C ASP A 205 -4.34 24.26 22.66
N ASN A 206 -3.86 25.52 22.63
CA ASN A 206 -2.71 25.96 21.84
C ASN A 206 -1.39 26.03 22.65
N LYS A 207 -1.34 25.46 23.87
CA LYS A 207 -0.18 25.54 24.78
C LYS A 207 0.37 24.15 25.08
N VAL A 208 1.67 24.07 25.37
CA VAL A 208 2.34 22.81 25.74
C VAL A 208 1.99 22.43 27.18
N ARG A 209 1.38 21.26 27.41
CA ARG A 209 1.04 20.76 28.74
C ARG A 209 2.05 19.72 29.21
N VAL A 210 2.26 19.62 30.52
CA VAL A 210 3.14 18.63 31.13
C VAL A 210 2.53 17.25 30.94
N GLY A 211 3.30 16.33 30.34
CA GLY A 211 2.85 15.03 29.89
C GLY A 211 2.54 14.96 28.39
N ASP A 212 2.33 16.08 27.68
CA ASP A 212 2.12 16.05 26.23
C ASP A 212 3.34 15.49 25.48
N ILE A 213 3.07 14.82 24.36
CA ILE A 213 4.09 14.41 23.40
C ILE A 213 4.32 15.54 22.39
N ILE A 214 5.57 15.99 22.30
CA ILE A 214 6.04 17.04 21.40
C ILE A 214 7.18 16.55 20.50
N ARG A 215 7.54 17.34 19.50
CA ARG A 215 8.74 17.19 18.68
C ARG A 215 9.57 18.46 18.73
N PHE A 216 10.89 18.34 18.86
CA PHE A 216 11.81 19.46 18.67
C PHE A 216 12.31 19.46 17.21
N TYR A 217 12.05 20.56 16.49
CA TYR A 217 12.54 20.78 15.12
C TYR A 217 13.52 21.95 15.10
N HIS A 218 14.80 21.68 14.85
CA HIS A 218 15.83 22.70 14.72
C HIS A 218 15.64 23.48 13.42
N LYS A 219 15.50 24.81 13.50
CA LYS A 219 15.14 25.62 12.33
C LYS A 219 16.28 25.82 11.33
N GLU A 220 17.48 26.20 11.78
CA GLU A 220 18.61 26.44 10.85
C GLU A 220 19.05 25.16 10.12
N MET A 221 19.23 24.07 10.88
CA MET A 221 19.59 22.75 10.36
C MET A 221 18.42 22.00 9.68
N GLU A 222 17.21 22.56 9.66
CA GLU A 222 15.97 21.94 9.18
C GLU A 222 15.82 20.45 9.61
N ALA A 223 16.03 20.16 10.90
CA ALA A 223 16.24 18.79 11.39
C ALA A 223 15.48 18.48 12.68
N TYR A 224 14.95 17.27 12.80
CA TYR A 224 14.29 16.80 14.03
C TYR A 224 15.29 16.22 15.03
N LEU A 225 15.11 16.52 16.32
CA LEU A 225 15.82 15.85 17.41
C LEU A 225 15.29 14.41 17.58
N VAL A 226 16.17 13.42 17.53
CA VAL A 226 15.83 11.99 17.54
C VAL A 226 16.81 11.15 18.36
N ALA A 227 16.39 9.94 18.70
CA ALA A 227 17.26 8.83 19.11
C ALA A 227 16.65 7.49 18.61
N GLU A 228 17.42 6.40 18.54
CA GLU A 228 16.89 5.06 18.18
C GLU A 228 17.26 4.04 19.28
N GLY A 229 16.28 3.32 19.82
CA GLY A 229 16.41 2.40 20.96
C GLY A 229 15.13 1.62 21.23
N LEU A 230 15.13 0.74 22.23
CA LEU A 230 13.96 -0.04 22.68
C LEU A 230 13.79 0.15 24.21
N PHE A 231 12.65 -0.26 24.76
CA PHE A 231 12.33 -0.12 26.18
C PHE A 231 13.29 -0.95 27.03
N ASP A 232 13.95 -0.30 28.00
CA ASP A 232 14.94 -0.84 28.95
C ASP A 232 16.19 -1.57 28.37
N ASP A 233 16.24 -1.80 27.06
CA ASP A 233 17.39 -2.24 26.25
C ASP A 233 18.49 -1.16 26.13
N GLU A 234 19.67 -1.50 25.59
CA GLU A 234 20.73 -0.52 25.27
C GLU A 234 20.36 0.45 24.12
N LEU A 235 21.06 1.59 24.05
CA LEU A 235 20.83 2.61 23.00
C LEU A 235 21.52 2.23 21.70
N LEU A 236 20.73 1.90 20.68
CA LEU A 236 21.22 1.59 19.33
C LEU A 236 21.85 2.83 18.68
N GLU A 237 21.21 4.00 18.82
CA GLU A 237 21.72 5.29 18.39
C GLU A 237 21.55 6.33 19.50
N ASP A 238 22.60 7.12 19.73
CA ASP A 238 22.54 8.22 20.69
C ASP A 238 21.72 9.38 20.11
N VAL A 239 21.47 10.41 20.92
CA VAL A 239 20.71 11.59 20.52
C VAL A 239 21.42 12.32 19.38
N HIS A 240 20.69 12.59 18.31
CA HIS A 240 21.20 13.26 17.12
C HIS A 240 20.10 14.04 16.39
N LEU A 241 20.47 14.77 15.35
CA LEU A 241 19.55 15.51 14.48
C LEU A 241 19.34 14.76 13.17
N ARG A 242 18.09 14.61 12.74
CA ARG A 242 17.72 13.97 11.47
C ARG A 242 17.19 15.01 10.49
N MET A 243 17.93 15.26 9.42
CA MET A 243 17.58 16.27 8.40
C MET A 243 16.21 15.96 7.77
N ARG A 244 15.38 16.99 7.67
CA ARG A 244 14.12 17.02 6.93
C ARG A 244 13.89 18.47 6.43
N PRO A 245 14.61 18.88 5.37
CA PRO A 245 14.40 20.17 4.74
C PRO A 245 12.97 20.29 4.18
N MET A 246 12.48 21.52 4.09
CA MET A 246 11.15 21.80 3.56
C MET A 246 11.20 22.03 2.04
N ASP A 247 10.77 21.04 1.28
CA ASP A 247 10.83 21.01 -0.18
C ASP A 247 9.42 21.15 -0.79
N GLN A 248 9.20 22.24 -1.52
CA GLN A 248 7.92 22.55 -2.18
C GLN A 248 7.59 21.56 -3.31
N ASN A 249 8.60 20.95 -3.95
CA ASN A 249 8.40 19.92 -4.97
C ASN A 249 8.00 18.57 -4.36
N ASN A 250 8.13 18.42 -3.03
CA ASN A 250 7.79 17.20 -2.31
C ASN A 250 6.81 17.51 -1.16
N PRO A 251 5.49 17.58 -1.45
CA PRO A 251 4.46 17.95 -0.47
C PRO A 251 4.49 17.15 0.84
N LYS A 252 5.05 15.93 0.83
CA LYS A 252 5.22 15.08 2.01
C LYS A 252 6.23 15.64 3.03
N THR A 253 7.05 16.64 2.65
CA THR A 253 8.01 17.33 3.54
C THR A 253 7.42 18.54 4.26
N LEU A 254 6.42 19.21 3.64
CA LEU A 254 5.77 20.41 4.15
C LEU A 254 5.06 20.20 5.50
N PHE A 255 4.58 18.98 5.75
CA PHE A 255 3.91 18.59 6.99
C PHE A 255 4.91 18.10 8.06
N PRO A 256 4.59 18.17 9.37
CA PRO A 256 5.43 17.63 10.44
C PRO A 256 5.70 16.12 10.35
N SER A 257 6.77 15.66 11.00
CA SER A 257 7.23 14.27 10.91
C SER A 257 6.35 13.26 11.68
N THR A 258 5.64 12.38 10.97
CA THR A 258 4.88 11.24 11.55
C THR A 258 5.77 10.10 12.09
N SER A 259 7.00 10.37 12.55
CA SER A 259 7.92 9.34 13.04
C SER A 259 8.07 9.39 14.56
N ALA A 260 7.74 8.30 15.24
CA ALA A 260 7.76 8.24 16.70
C ALA A 260 9.17 8.43 17.32
N VAL A 261 10.24 8.18 16.56
CA VAL A 261 11.62 8.52 16.99
C VAL A 261 11.86 10.04 17.15
N THR A 262 10.90 10.89 16.78
CA THR A 262 10.90 12.35 17.03
C THR A 262 10.09 12.73 18.27
N TYR A 263 9.50 11.77 18.99
CA TYR A 263 8.52 12.02 20.05
C TYR A 263 9.19 12.11 21.41
N TRP A 264 9.01 13.25 22.07
CA TRP A 264 9.54 13.57 23.38
C TRP A 264 8.41 13.99 24.32
N GLN A 265 8.37 13.45 25.53
CA GLN A 265 7.42 13.85 26.57
C GLN A 265 8.11 14.75 27.61
N ILE A 266 7.42 15.79 28.08
CA ILE A 266 7.92 16.70 29.12
C ILE A 266 7.43 16.28 30.51
N GLU A 267 8.35 16.14 31.45
CA GLU A 267 8.10 15.95 32.89
C GLU A 267 8.59 17.18 33.66
N LEU A 268 7.93 17.57 34.75
CA LEU A 268 8.47 18.58 35.66
C LEU A 268 9.55 18.00 36.57
N GLN A 269 10.58 18.79 36.90
CA GLN A 269 11.63 18.39 37.86
C GLN A 269 11.05 17.96 39.22
N THR A 270 9.87 18.45 39.60
CA THR A 270 9.18 18.07 40.84
C THR A 270 8.70 16.62 40.82
N GLY A 271 8.22 16.12 39.67
CA GLY A 271 7.90 14.70 39.41
C GLY A 271 6.78 14.53 38.38
N PRO A 272 6.49 13.29 37.93
CA PRO A 272 5.48 13.00 36.90
C PRO A 272 4.01 13.10 37.37
N ILE A 273 3.78 13.40 38.65
CA ILE A 273 2.43 13.56 39.23
C ILE A 273 1.92 15.01 39.10
N ASP A 274 2.83 15.97 39.16
CA ASP A 274 2.51 17.37 38.90
C ASP A 274 2.27 17.57 37.39
N GLY A 275 1.27 18.37 37.05
CA GLY A 275 0.95 18.72 35.68
C GLY A 275 0.49 20.17 35.54
N GLY A 276 -0.20 20.48 34.45
CA GLY A 276 -0.56 21.84 34.06
C GLY A 276 0.10 22.26 32.75
N VAL A 277 -0.07 23.53 32.39
CA VAL A 277 0.63 24.12 31.24
C VAL A 277 2.09 24.40 31.61
N LEU A 278 3.01 24.08 30.72
CA LEU A 278 4.43 24.34 30.86
C LEU A 278 4.72 25.84 30.77
N LYS A 279 5.54 26.37 31.68
CA LYS A 279 6.02 27.75 31.65
C LYS A 279 7.46 27.86 31.20
N TRP A 280 7.81 28.98 30.58
CA TRP A 280 9.19 29.26 30.17
C TRP A 280 10.14 29.21 31.36
N GLU A 281 11.35 28.69 31.13
CA GLU A 281 12.46 28.64 32.11
C GLU A 281 12.16 27.75 33.35
N GLN A 282 11.01 27.08 33.38
CA GLN A 282 10.66 26.04 34.35
C GLN A 282 11.58 24.83 34.18
N GLN A 283 12.00 24.23 35.30
CA GLN A 283 12.91 23.08 35.28
C GLN A 283 12.12 21.80 34.95
N CYS A 284 12.51 21.16 33.86
CA CYS A 284 11.86 19.96 33.32
C CYS A 284 12.86 18.84 33.04
N ARG A 285 12.37 17.61 32.88
CA ARG A 285 13.09 16.50 32.22
C ARG A 285 12.43 16.24 30.87
N ILE A 286 13.22 15.74 29.91
CA ILE A 286 12.76 15.44 28.54
C ILE A 286 12.92 13.93 28.31
N ILE A 287 11.83 13.23 28.02
CA ILE A 287 11.79 11.75 27.92
C ILE A 287 11.63 11.34 26.45
N HIS A 288 12.51 10.49 25.93
CA HIS A 288 12.36 9.91 24.59
C HIS A 288 11.35 8.75 24.60
N MET A 289 10.26 8.86 23.85
CA MET A 289 9.14 7.94 23.96
C MET A 289 9.42 6.54 23.39
N CYS A 290 10.20 6.40 22.31
CA CYS A 290 10.52 5.08 21.75
C CYS A 290 11.49 4.25 22.60
N SER A 291 12.27 4.85 23.51
CA SER A 291 13.20 4.12 24.39
C SER A 291 12.90 4.24 25.89
N ARG A 292 11.92 5.06 26.29
CA ARG A 292 11.53 5.33 27.69
C ARG A 292 12.72 5.73 28.58
N LYS A 293 13.55 6.65 28.08
CA LYS A 293 14.76 7.16 28.74
C LYS A 293 14.83 8.67 28.71
N TYR A 294 15.41 9.26 29.75
CA TYR A 294 15.55 10.70 29.93
C TYR A 294 16.76 11.20 29.15
N LEU A 295 16.63 12.34 28.48
CA LEU A 295 17.74 13.12 27.94
C LEU A 295 18.74 13.43 29.06
N THR A 296 20.05 13.33 28.79
CA THR A 296 21.11 13.64 29.77
C THR A 296 22.36 14.15 29.07
N VAL A 297 23.23 14.83 29.83
CA VAL A 297 24.57 15.21 29.40
C VAL A 297 25.60 14.42 30.19
N ASP A 298 26.40 13.61 29.49
CA ASP A 298 27.49 12.84 30.08
C ASP A 298 28.54 13.78 30.68
N LYS A 299 28.81 13.66 32.00
CA LYS A 299 29.78 14.51 32.70
C LYS A 299 31.21 14.35 32.18
N ALA A 300 31.62 13.15 31.81
CA ALA A 300 32.99 12.83 31.39
C ALA A 300 33.23 13.15 29.90
N LEU A 301 32.24 12.92 29.05
CA LEU A 301 32.34 13.12 27.60
C LEU A 301 31.72 14.44 27.09
N GLN A 302 30.98 15.17 27.93
CA GLN A 302 30.17 16.35 27.58
C GLN A 302 29.19 16.10 26.41
N LYS A 303 28.84 14.82 26.19
CA LYS A 303 28.02 14.32 25.09
C LYS A 303 26.56 14.26 25.50
N VAL A 304 25.66 14.65 24.59
CA VAL A 304 24.21 14.44 24.75
C VAL A 304 23.88 12.96 24.53
N THR A 305 23.17 12.33 25.46
CA THR A 305 22.77 10.92 25.40
C THR A 305 21.46 10.71 26.19
N LEU A 306 21.02 9.46 26.39
CA LEU A 306 19.86 9.13 27.22
C LEU A 306 20.24 8.22 28.40
N THR A 307 19.57 8.38 29.55
CA THR A 307 19.72 7.53 30.74
C THR A 307 18.39 6.92 31.19
N GLY A 308 18.45 5.75 31.82
CA GLY A 308 17.31 5.13 32.50
C GLY A 308 17.07 5.66 33.92
N ASP A 309 18.02 6.41 34.48
CA ASP A 309 17.94 6.95 35.85
C ASP A 309 17.04 8.20 35.91
N HIS A 310 15.83 8.03 36.44
CA HIS A 310 14.85 9.10 36.65
C HIS A 310 15.24 10.07 37.79
N MET A 311 16.30 9.80 38.55
CA MET A 311 16.80 10.65 39.65
C MET A 311 18.07 11.43 39.31
N ASP A 312 18.79 11.07 38.24
CA ASP A 312 20.01 11.77 37.80
C ASP A 312 19.75 13.29 37.64
N PRO A 313 20.51 14.17 38.33
CA PRO A 313 20.41 15.61 38.14
C PRO A 313 20.75 16.09 36.72
N ASN A 314 21.54 15.35 35.94
CA ASN A 314 21.95 15.77 34.59
C ASN A 314 20.85 15.62 33.53
N THR A 315 19.66 15.14 33.91
CA THR A 315 18.48 15.09 33.03
C THR A 315 17.58 16.32 33.15
N VAL A 316 18.00 17.31 33.95
CA VAL A 316 17.23 18.53 34.20
C VAL A 316 17.65 19.64 33.23
N PHE A 317 16.69 20.12 32.46
CA PHE A 317 16.83 21.17 31.47
C PHE A 317 15.90 22.35 31.78
N ARG A 318 16.13 23.47 31.09
CA ARG A 318 15.18 24.57 30.94
C ARG A 318 14.97 24.87 29.48
N ILE A 319 13.73 25.21 29.13
CA ILE A 319 13.35 25.67 27.81
C ILE A 319 13.20 27.18 27.90
N HIS A 320 14.08 27.92 27.20
CA HIS A 320 14.08 29.38 27.15
C HIS A 320 13.46 29.88 25.83
N PRO A 321 12.67 30.96 25.84
CA PRO A 321 12.08 31.52 24.62
C PRO A 321 13.14 32.17 23.73
N VAL A 322 12.92 32.12 22.41
CA VAL A 322 13.56 33.04 21.45
C VAL A 322 12.80 34.36 21.42
N ILE A 323 11.46 34.29 21.47
CA ILE A 323 10.51 35.41 21.56
C ILE A 323 9.57 35.10 22.74
N ARG A 324 9.39 36.04 23.68
CA ARG A 324 8.55 35.85 24.88
C ARG A 324 7.34 36.79 24.81
N GLU A 325 6.24 36.27 24.28
CA GLU A 325 4.93 36.96 24.26
C GLU A 325 4.12 36.66 25.53
N TYR A 326 4.24 35.43 26.04
CA TYR A 326 3.50 34.90 27.19
C TYR A 326 4.45 34.19 28.17
N ASP A 327 3.99 33.91 29.39
CA ASP A 327 4.74 33.13 30.39
C ASP A 327 4.55 31.60 30.25
N GLU A 328 3.42 31.17 29.70
CA GLU A 328 3.25 29.80 29.21
C GLU A 328 3.94 29.58 27.85
N VAL A 329 4.27 28.33 27.55
CA VAL A 329 4.86 27.91 26.26
C VAL A 329 3.76 27.62 25.23
N PRO A 330 3.60 28.42 24.15
CA PRO A 330 2.68 28.10 23.06
C PRO A 330 3.23 26.97 22.18
N LEU A 331 2.35 26.26 21.49
CA LEU A 331 2.74 25.36 20.40
C LEU A 331 3.38 26.14 19.24
N ASP A 332 4.29 25.47 18.53
CA ASP A 332 5.11 26.01 17.43
C ASP A 332 5.94 27.26 17.76
N SER A 333 6.10 27.57 19.06
CA SER A 333 7.00 28.60 19.55
C SER A 333 8.47 28.20 19.41
N TYR A 334 9.33 29.21 19.23
CA TYR A 334 10.78 29.05 19.11
C TYR A 334 11.46 29.10 20.49
N CYS A 335 12.31 28.12 20.78
CA CYS A 335 13.03 27.97 22.03
C CYS A 335 14.53 27.65 21.86
N ARG A 336 15.27 27.73 22.98
CA ARG A 336 16.61 27.16 23.16
C ARG A 336 16.66 26.37 24.47
N ILE A 337 17.50 25.34 24.57
CA ILE A 337 17.50 24.40 25.69
C ILE A 337 18.80 24.53 26.50
N GLU A 338 18.69 24.93 27.77
CA GLU A 338 19.78 24.98 28.77
C GLU A 338 19.83 23.65 29.55
N HIS A 339 21.01 23.03 29.67
CA HIS A 339 21.25 21.97 30.65
C HIS A 339 21.59 22.59 32.02
N VAL A 340 20.73 22.33 33.02
CA VAL A 340 20.74 23.09 34.27
C VAL A 340 21.98 22.85 35.12
N VAL A 341 22.58 21.66 35.07
CA VAL A 341 23.75 21.31 35.91
C VAL A 341 25.06 21.87 35.34
N SER A 342 25.29 21.79 34.02
CA SER A 342 26.55 22.26 33.42
C SER A 342 26.54 23.69 32.91
N LYS A 343 25.37 24.36 32.89
CA LYS A 343 25.22 25.73 32.34
C LYS A 343 25.62 25.85 30.87
N ARG A 344 25.42 24.75 30.12
CA ARG A 344 25.64 24.67 28.68
C ARG A 344 24.33 24.56 27.92
N TRP A 345 24.30 25.08 26.71
CA TRP A 345 23.19 25.05 25.78
C TRP A 345 23.33 23.83 24.85
N LEU A 346 22.21 23.23 24.44
CA LEU A 346 22.23 22.23 23.36
C LEU A 346 22.64 22.93 22.04
N HIS A 347 23.62 22.35 21.35
CA HIS A 347 24.21 22.94 20.14
C HIS A 347 24.29 21.94 18.99
N ALA A 348 23.77 22.33 17.82
CA ALA A 348 23.81 21.53 16.61
C ALA A 348 25.16 21.63 15.88
N LEU A 349 25.80 20.48 15.65
CA LEU A 349 27.06 20.43 14.91
C LEU A 349 26.82 20.21 13.42
N THR A 350 27.59 20.91 12.59
CA THR A 350 27.63 20.71 11.14
C THR A 350 28.21 19.35 10.73
N VAL A 351 28.87 18.65 11.65
CA VAL A 351 29.45 17.30 11.48
C VAL A 351 28.36 16.24 11.39
N ASP A 352 28.48 15.30 10.44
CA ASP A 352 27.53 14.20 10.28
C ASP A 352 27.60 13.19 11.44
N TYR A 353 26.44 12.68 11.85
CA TYR A 353 26.33 11.61 12.85
C TYR A 353 26.47 10.25 12.19
N VAL A 354 27.52 9.51 12.55
CA VAL A 354 27.75 8.14 12.09
C VAL A 354 26.98 7.17 12.98
N ARG A 355 26.09 6.38 12.38
CA ARG A 355 25.31 5.33 13.06
C ARG A 355 26.26 4.29 13.68
N LYS A 356 26.00 3.85 14.93
CA LYS A 356 26.87 2.89 15.65
C LYS A 356 27.05 1.57 14.90
N CYS A 357 26.00 1.09 14.23
CA CYS A 357 26.02 -0.13 13.44
C CYS A 357 26.83 -0.05 12.13
N ALA A 358 27.12 1.15 11.62
CA ALA A 358 27.79 1.33 10.32
C ALA A 358 29.31 1.06 10.34
N GLN A 359 29.84 0.46 11.41
CA GLN A 359 31.28 0.26 11.64
C GLN A 359 31.72 -1.23 11.60
N GLN A 360 30.83 -2.18 11.30
CA GLN A 360 31.09 -3.62 11.51
C GLN A 360 30.71 -4.57 10.36
N GLU A 361 30.23 -4.09 9.21
CA GLU A 361 29.68 -4.96 8.15
C GLU A 361 30.29 -4.68 6.77
N GLU A 362 30.51 -5.74 5.98
CA GLU A 362 30.97 -5.67 4.59
C GLU A 362 29.81 -5.31 3.64
N ASP A 363 30.06 -4.42 2.65
CA ASP A 363 29.03 -3.85 1.76
C ASP A 363 28.24 -4.88 0.91
N SER A 364 28.70 -6.13 0.81
CA SER A 364 28.02 -7.22 0.12
C SER A 364 26.92 -7.90 0.96
N SER A 365 27.08 -7.96 2.29
CA SER A 365 26.18 -8.68 3.19
C SER A 365 24.81 -8.02 3.32
N MET A 366 23.72 -8.80 3.45
CA MET A 366 22.35 -8.29 3.61
C MET A 366 22.14 -7.32 4.78
N GLY A 367 23.01 -7.33 5.80
CA GLY A 367 23.01 -6.33 6.87
C GLY A 367 23.28 -4.89 6.39
N SER A 368 24.16 -4.73 5.38
CA SER A 368 24.60 -3.42 4.87
C SER A 368 23.50 -2.59 4.17
N LEU A 369 22.30 -3.14 4.01
CA LEU A 369 21.16 -2.47 3.36
C LEU A 369 20.68 -1.26 4.18
N LYS A 370 21.15 -0.07 3.79
CA LYS A 370 20.75 1.23 4.35
C LYS A 370 19.28 1.56 4.02
N TRP A 371 18.36 1.04 4.83
CA TRP A 371 16.91 1.30 4.78
C TRP A 371 16.53 2.80 4.95
N SER A 372 17.45 3.62 5.46
CA SER A 372 17.31 5.07 5.52
C SER A 372 18.53 5.78 4.94
N THR A 373 18.28 6.61 3.92
CA THR A 373 19.23 7.53 3.29
C THR A 373 19.22 8.93 3.93
N ALA A 374 18.52 9.13 5.04
CA ALA A 374 18.39 10.45 5.65
C ALA A 374 19.72 10.89 6.29
N THR A 375 20.23 12.05 5.88
CA THR A 375 21.39 12.70 6.49
C THR A 375 21.15 12.96 7.99
N LEU A 376 22.16 12.66 8.80
CA LEU A 376 22.11 12.79 10.26
C LEU A 376 23.23 13.73 10.69
N LYS A 377 22.96 14.62 11.66
CA LYS A 377 23.90 15.62 12.19
C LYS A 377 24.09 15.43 13.69
N GLN A 378 25.29 15.70 14.19
CA GLN A 378 25.60 15.52 15.61
C GLN A 378 24.99 16.65 16.45
N ILE A 379 24.70 16.37 17.72
CA ILE A 379 24.31 17.38 18.71
C ILE A 379 25.23 17.28 19.93
N SER A 380 25.55 18.44 20.51
CA SER A 380 26.55 18.61 21.56
C SER A 380 26.08 19.62 22.60
N THR A 381 26.97 20.05 23.51
CA THR A 381 26.68 21.16 24.42
C THR A 381 27.78 22.23 24.40
N ILE A 382 27.39 23.49 24.35
CA ILE A 382 28.27 24.67 24.25
C ILE A 382 28.05 25.63 25.43
N GLU A 383 29.06 26.38 25.84
CA GLU A 383 28.98 27.29 27.00
C GLU A 383 28.19 28.57 26.69
N GLU A 384 28.42 29.17 25.53
CA GLU A 384 27.73 30.40 25.12
C GLU A 384 26.50 30.12 24.24
N LYS A 385 25.38 30.76 24.57
CA LYS A 385 24.10 30.68 23.84
C LYS A 385 24.26 31.20 22.40
N GLN A 386 24.23 30.30 21.41
CA GLN A 386 24.25 30.71 20.00
C GLN A 386 22.86 31.16 19.52
N TYR A 387 22.83 31.87 18.38
CA TYR A 387 21.61 32.46 17.83
C TYR A 387 20.86 31.50 16.89
N ASP A 388 21.60 30.65 16.17
CA ASP A 388 21.17 29.65 15.20
C ASP A 388 20.57 28.37 15.82
N ASP A 389 20.95 28.02 17.06
CA ASP A 389 20.40 26.91 17.88
C ASP A 389 18.91 27.09 18.28
N ALA A 390 18.05 27.53 17.36
CA ALA A 390 16.62 27.75 17.56
C ALA A 390 15.81 26.48 17.22
N PHE A 391 15.11 25.95 18.20
CA PHE A 391 14.21 24.80 18.05
C PHE A 391 12.75 25.26 18.09
N THR A 392 11.90 24.73 17.21
CA THR A 392 10.44 24.86 17.25
C THR A 392 9.84 23.71 18.04
N ILE A 393 8.88 24.00 18.93
CA ILE A 393 8.18 22.99 19.76
C ILE A 393 6.86 22.59 19.09
N GLN A 394 6.87 21.51 18.30
CA GLN A 394 5.71 21.06 17.52
C GLN A 394 4.88 20.02 18.29
N GLY A 395 3.56 20.19 18.32
CA GLY A 395 2.63 19.23 18.97
C GLY A 395 2.43 17.93 18.17
N VAL A 396 2.03 16.86 18.86
CA VAL A 396 1.52 15.61 18.24
C VAL A 396 -0.01 15.57 18.39
N SER A 397 -0.74 15.26 17.31
CA SER A 397 -2.21 15.13 17.36
C SER A 397 -2.67 13.87 18.11
N SER A 398 -3.87 13.93 18.73
CA SER A 398 -4.41 12.82 19.55
C SER A 398 -4.37 11.49 18.82
N ASP A 399 -4.84 11.43 17.57
CA ASP A 399 -4.87 10.22 16.75
C ASP A 399 -3.47 9.59 16.57
N LEU A 400 -2.42 10.41 16.49
CA LEU A 400 -1.02 9.94 16.40
C LEU A 400 -0.43 9.55 17.77
N VAL A 401 -0.98 10.04 18.87
CA VAL A 401 -0.66 9.61 20.24
C VAL A 401 -1.36 8.28 20.54
N GLU A 402 -2.65 8.16 20.27
CA GLU A 402 -3.45 6.94 20.46
C GLU A 402 -2.91 5.77 19.62
N ILE A 403 -2.54 6.02 18.36
CA ILE A 403 -1.88 5.02 17.51
C ILE A 403 -0.48 4.66 18.05
N PHE A 404 0.25 5.61 18.64
CA PHE A 404 1.54 5.36 19.26
C PHE A 404 1.39 4.48 20.52
N ASP A 405 0.52 4.87 21.44
CA ASP A 405 0.35 4.25 22.75
C ASP A 405 -0.26 2.84 22.66
N TYR A 406 -1.18 2.60 21.71
CA TYR A 406 -1.65 1.24 21.39
C TYR A 406 -0.49 0.31 21.02
N MET A 407 0.35 0.73 20.08
CA MET A 407 1.46 -0.07 19.56
C MET A 407 2.57 -0.23 20.61
N ALA A 408 2.83 0.82 21.39
CA ALA A 408 3.77 0.83 22.50
C ALA A 408 3.34 -0.13 23.63
N GLY A 409 2.03 -0.31 23.85
CA GLY A 409 1.49 -1.29 24.79
C GLY A 409 1.86 -2.74 24.49
N MET A 410 2.12 -3.08 23.22
CA MET A 410 2.48 -4.44 22.81
C MET A 410 3.97 -4.77 23.05
N VAL A 411 4.84 -3.76 23.17
CA VAL A 411 6.30 -3.95 23.36
C VAL A 411 6.61 -4.71 24.66
N PRO A 412 6.13 -4.30 25.85
CA PRO A 412 6.37 -5.03 27.10
C PRO A 412 5.81 -6.46 27.09
N PHE A 413 4.70 -6.71 26.40
CA PHE A 413 4.10 -8.04 26.29
C PHE A 413 5.01 -9.00 25.53
N ILE A 414 5.51 -8.60 24.36
CA ILE A 414 6.41 -9.44 23.54
C ILE A 414 7.77 -9.58 24.23
N GLN A 415 8.33 -8.50 24.81
CA GLN A 415 9.55 -8.57 25.62
C GLN A 415 9.41 -9.58 26.77
N LYS A 416 8.28 -9.56 27.49
CA LYS A 416 8.00 -10.52 28.56
C LYS A 416 7.91 -11.96 28.05
N LEU A 417 7.18 -12.20 26.96
CA LEU A 417 7.05 -13.54 26.36
C LEU A 417 8.42 -14.14 26.00
N ILE A 418 9.34 -13.32 25.51
CA ILE A 418 10.73 -13.70 25.22
C ILE A 418 11.55 -13.89 26.52
N GLY A 419 11.35 -13.05 27.53
CA GLY A 419 12.02 -13.15 28.84
C GLY A 419 11.64 -14.44 29.58
N ASP A 420 10.35 -14.66 29.81
CA ASP A 420 9.81 -15.88 30.43
C ASP A 420 10.32 -17.14 29.71
N LYS A 421 10.45 -17.08 28.37
CA LYS A 421 11.02 -18.16 27.56
C LYS A 421 12.51 -18.40 27.81
N LYS A 422 13.32 -17.34 27.89
CA LYS A 422 14.76 -17.43 28.20
C LYS A 422 15.01 -17.94 29.62
N ASP A 423 14.13 -17.61 30.55
CA ASP A 423 14.12 -18.10 31.95
C ASP A 423 13.58 -19.55 32.08
N GLY A 424 13.19 -20.18 30.97
CA GLY A 424 12.78 -21.59 30.92
C GLY A 424 11.32 -21.87 31.28
N VAL A 425 10.47 -20.84 31.40
CA VAL A 425 9.03 -21.00 31.66
C VAL A 425 8.36 -21.71 30.48
N GLN A 426 7.56 -22.74 30.77
CA GLN A 426 6.80 -23.47 29.75
C GLN A 426 5.44 -22.82 29.50
N LEU A 427 5.04 -22.73 28.23
CA LEU A 427 3.74 -22.21 27.81
C LEU A 427 2.63 -23.21 28.13
N ASN A 428 1.53 -22.72 28.68
CA ASN A 428 0.27 -23.46 28.75
C ASN A 428 -0.72 -22.95 27.68
N ALA A 429 -1.84 -23.67 27.52
CA ALA A 429 -2.83 -23.37 26.49
C ALA A 429 -3.46 -21.96 26.62
N LYS A 430 -3.58 -21.40 27.85
CA LYS A 430 -4.07 -20.03 28.04
C LYS A 430 -3.04 -19.02 27.57
N MET A 431 -1.80 -19.09 28.06
CA MET A 431 -0.68 -18.22 27.63
C MET A 431 -0.51 -18.21 26.11
N THR A 432 -0.72 -19.36 25.47
CA THR A 432 -0.67 -19.52 24.01
C THR A 432 -1.83 -18.83 23.31
N HIS A 433 -3.06 -19.00 23.80
CA HIS A 433 -4.22 -18.32 23.26
C HIS A 433 -4.10 -16.81 23.42
N ASP A 434 -3.69 -16.36 24.61
CA ASP A 434 -3.48 -14.95 24.93
C ASP A 434 -2.46 -14.34 23.94
N ALA A 435 -1.29 -14.97 23.77
CA ALA A 435 -0.25 -14.50 22.84
C ALA A 435 -0.67 -14.52 21.36
N VAL A 436 -1.41 -15.53 20.89
CA VAL A 436 -1.93 -15.56 19.51
C VAL A 436 -2.97 -14.46 19.29
N VAL A 437 -3.85 -14.20 20.25
CA VAL A 437 -4.81 -13.08 20.15
C VAL A 437 -4.09 -11.73 20.12
N ALA A 438 -3.06 -11.53 20.95
CA ALA A 438 -2.25 -10.31 20.94
C ALA A 438 -1.62 -10.05 19.55
N LEU A 439 -1.08 -11.10 18.93
CA LEU A 439 -0.45 -10.99 17.62
C LEU A 439 -1.47 -10.81 16.48
N SER A 440 -2.66 -11.44 16.54
CA SER A 440 -3.73 -11.13 15.58
C SER A 440 -4.20 -9.68 15.73
N GLU A 441 -4.49 -9.21 16.95
CA GLU A 441 -4.88 -7.80 17.18
C GLU A 441 -3.84 -6.83 16.61
N LEU A 442 -2.54 -7.14 16.75
CA LEU A 442 -1.42 -6.36 16.20
C LEU A 442 -1.37 -6.37 14.65
N LYS A 443 -1.62 -7.53 14.04
CA LYS A 443 -1.76 -7.70 12.58
C LYS A 443 -2.95 -6.90 12.06
N ASP A 444 -4.11 -7.10 12.67
CA ASP A 444 -5.39 -6.50 12.27
C ASP A 444 -5.33 -4.97 12.45
N PHE A 445 -4.66 -4.47 13.50
CA PHE A 445 -4.42 -3.04 13.70
C PHE A 445 -3.56 -2.38 12.62
N MET A 446 -2.69 -3.11 11.89
CA MET A 446 -1.96 -2.54 10.76
C MET A 446 -2.83 -2.29 9.52
N ILE A 447 -4.05 -2.84 9.48
CA ILE A 447 -5.00 -2.71 8.38
C ILE A 447 -6.06 -1.65 8.74
N VAL A 448 -6.44 -0.83 7.77
CA VAL A 448 -7.54 0.15 7.86
C VAL A 448 -8.29 0.11 6.54
N ASP A 449 -9.61 -0.05 6.58
CA ASP A 449 -10.48 -0.16 5.39
C ASP A 449 -9.96 -1.20 4.37
N SER A 450 -9.57 -2.38 4.88
CA SER A 450 -8.94 -3.50 4.16
C SER A 450 -7.55 -3.21 3.53
N LEU A 451 -7.00 -2.00 3.68
CA LEU A 451 -5.72 -1.56 3.13
C LEU A 451 -4.60 -1.46 4.19
N PRO A 452 -3.33 -1.71 3.84
CA PRO A 452 -2.21 -1.62 4.78
C PRO A 452 -1.86 -0.15 5.13
N ASN A 453 -1.87 0.19 6.42
CA ASN A 453 -1.59 1.55 6.87
C ASN A 453 -0.08 1.79 7.05
N LYS A 454 0.53 2.48 6.07
CA LYS A 454 1.99 2.74 6.05
C LYS A 454 2.51 3.54 7.25
N ASN A 455 1.67 4.31 7.97
CA ASN A 455 2.07 4.97 9.22
C ASN A 455 2.13 3.97 10.40
N ARG A 456 1.15 3.05 10.52
CA ARG A 456 1.16 1.99 11.55
C ARG A 456 2.28 0.98 11.33
N GLN A 457 2.52 0.56 10.09
CA GLN A 457 3.70 -0.26 9.74
C GLN A 457 5.02 0.47 10.03
N LYS A 458 5.12 1.77 9.72
CA LYS A 458 6.31 2.58 10.06
C LYS A 458 6.57 2.65 11.57
N LEU A 459 5.52 2.62 12.38
CA LEU A 459 5.60 2.60 13.83
C LEU A 459 6.13 1.28 14.38
N MET A 460 5.78 0.12 13.80
CA MET A 460 6.37 -1.20 14.15
C MET A 460 7.90 -1.18 14.08
N ARG A 461 8.47 -0.50 13.09
CA ARG A 461 9.92 -0.25 13.00
C ARG A 461 10.42 0.74 14.05
N ASN A 462 9.74 1.87 14.25
CA ASN A 462 10.17 2.88 15.24
C ASN A 462 10.11 2.38 16.70
N LEU A 463 9.26 1.40 17.00
CA LEU A 463 9.21 0.70 18.29
C LEU A 463 9.99 -0.62 18.31
N ARG A 464 10.73 -0.97 17.24
CA ARG A 464 11.53 -2.20 17.11
C ARG A 464 10.75 -3.50 17.42
N ILE A 465 9.45 -3.52 17.13
CA ILE A 465 8.60 -4.71 17.31
C ILE A 465 9.00 -5.80 16.30
N VAL A 466 9.49 -5.40 15.12
CA VAL A 466 10.04 -6.32 14.11
C VAL A 466 11.22 -7.12 14.67
N GLU A 467 12.18 -6.46 15.35
CA GLU A 467 13.25 -7.15 16.08
C GLU A 467 12.71 -8.11 17.14
N LEU A 468 11.72 -7.70 17.92
CA LEU A 468 11.12 -8.56 18.95
C LEU A 468 10.46 -9.80 18.36
N LEU A 469 9.74 -9.69 17.24
CA LEU A 469 9.16 -10.84 16.55
C LEU A 469 10.24 -11.78 15.99
N VAL A 470 11.35 -11.24 15.46
CA VAL A 470 12.50 -12.07 15.04
C VAL A 470 13.17 -12.76 16.23
N TYR A 471 13.37 -12.05 17.36
CA TYR A 471 13.91 -12.66 18.59
C TYR A 471 12.98 -13.70 19.21
N LEU A 472 11.65 -13.58 19.02
CA LEU A 472 10.65 -14.58 19.41
C LEU A 472 10.76 -15.83 18.52
N LEU A 473 10.84 -15.66 17.19
CA LEU A 473 11.02 -16.74 16.22
C LEU A 473 12.36 -17.48 16.36
N GLN A 474 13.40 -16.81 16.86
CA GLN A 474 14.72 -17.40 17.12
C GLN A 474 14.78 -18.31 18.38
N ILE A 475 13.70 -18.42 19.16
CA ILE A 475 13.68 -19.25 20.37
C ILE A 475 13.65 -20.74 19.99
N PRO A 476 14.59 -21.58 20.49
CA PRO A 476 14.59 -23.01 20.22
C PRO A 476 13.32 -23.70 20.75
N PHE A 477 12.48 -24.18 19.83
CA PHE A 477 11.18 -24.80 20.13
C PHE A 477 11.11 -26.31 19.88
N ARG A 478 12.00 -26.86 19.04
CA ARG A 478 12.06 -28.30 18.74
C ARG A 478 12.46 -29.09 19.99
N GLY A 479 11.67 -30.09 20.36
CA GLY A 479 11.92 -30.98 21.50
C GLY A 479 11.56 -30.40 22.88
N THR A 480 10.98 -29.20 22.96
CA THR A 480 10.43 -28.69 24.23
C THR A 480 9.04 -29.29 24.50
N ALA A 481 8.65 -29.38 25.77
CA ALA A 481 7.33 -29.90 26.16
C ALA A 481 6.15 -29.06 25.63
N ASP A 482 6.42 -27.83 25.24
CA ASP A 482 5.47 -26.84 24.72
C ASP A 482 5.73 -26.47 23.24
N GLN A 483 6.42 -27.33 22.49
CA GLN A 483 6.70 -27.17 21.05
C GLN A 483 5.44 -26.76 20.25
N HIS A 484 4.29 -27.41 20.49
CA HIS A 484 3.03 -27.09 19.83
C HIS A 484 2.50 -25.68 20.15
N HIS A 485 2.73 -25.19 21.37
CA HIS A 485 2.34 -23.83 21.77
C HIS A 485 3.21 -22.79 21.06
N LEU A 486 4.53 -23.01 21.03
CA LEU A 486 5.47 -22.14 20.30
C LEU A 486 5.17 -22.15 18.79
N THR A 487 4.90 -23.30 18.18
CA THR A 487 4.51 -23.37 16.76
C THR A 487 3.30 -22.50 16.43
N ARG A 488 2.27 -22.44 17.29
CA ARG A 488 1.09 -21.59 17.06
C ARG A 488 1.42 -20.10 17.16
N ILE A 489 2.26 -19.69 18.10
CA ILE A 489 2.73 -18.32 18.24
C ILE A 489 3.62 -17.91 17.06
N PHE A 490 4.46 -18.84 16.57
CA PHE A 490 5.37 -18.58 15.46
C PHE A 490 4.62 -18.36 14.14
N VAL A 491 3.57 -19.16 13.87
CA VAL A 491 2.69 -18.96 12.70
C VAL A 491 2.11 -17.54 12.70
N GLU A 492 1.45 -17.13 13.79
CA GLU A 492 0.87 -15.78 13.88
C GLU A 492 1.94 -14.66 13.83
N ALA A 493 3.15 -14.90 14.37
CA ALA A 493 4.27 -13.96 14.26
C ALA A 493 4.75 -13.77 12.80
N TYR A 494 4.74 -14.83 11.96
CA TYR A 494 4.99 -14.68 10.52
C TYR A 494 3.88 -13.87 9.83
N ASP A 495 2.62 -14.06 10.23
CA ASP A 495 1.48 -13.37 9.62
C ASP A 495 1.46 -11.87 9.96
N VAL A 496 1.92 -11.50 11.17
CA VAL A 496 2.25 -10.10 11.53
C VAL A 496 3.39 -9.56 10.67
N LEU A 497 4.48 -10.31 10.47
CA LEU A 497 5.64 -9.84 9.68
C LEU A 497 5.30 -9.69 8.18
N TYR A 498 4.49 -10.59 7.62
CA TYR A 498 3.92 -10.46 6.28
C TYR A 498 3.04 -9.20 6.15
N THR A 499 2.17 -8.95 7.12
CA THR A 499 1.29 -7.77 7.14
C THR A 499 2.06 -6.45 7.35
N TYR A 500 3.25 -6.50 7.95
CA TYR A 500 4.19 -5.37 8.04
C TYR A 500 4.89 -5.05 6.69
N LEU A 501 5.05 -6.04 5.81
CA LEU A 501 5.61 -5.87 4.46
C LEU A 501 4.55 -5.42 3.45
N LYS A 502 3.32 -5.97 3.54
CA LYS A 502 2.23 -5.76 2.59
C LYS A 502 2.05 -4.30 2.15
N GLY A 503 1.94 -4.11 0.84
CA GLY A 503 1.66 -2.80 0.22
C GLY A 503 2.91 -1.96 0.03
N ASP A 504 3.97 -2.56 -0.53
CA ASP A 504 5.03 -1.88 -1.27
C ASP A 504 5.69 -0.74 -0.49
N SER A 505 6.58 -1.14 0.42
CA SER A 505 7.17 -0.27 1.43
C SER A 505 8.66 -0.56 1.51
N ARG A 506 9.41 -0.05 0.52
CA ARG A 506 10.86 -0.29 0.34
C ARG A 506 11.69 -0.08 1.61
N LYS A 507 11.25 0.79 2.52
CA LYS A 507 11.91 1.03 3.82
C LYS A 507 11.63 -0.05 4.87
N ASN A 508 10.49 -0.74 4.78
CA ASN A 508 10.15 -1.90 5.62
C ASN A 508 10.92 -3.14 5.14
N GLU A 509 10.88 -3.41 3.83
CA GLU A 509 11.63 -4.49 3.16
C GLU A 509 13.13 -4.42 3.53
N LEU A 510 13.79 -3.31 3.21
CA LEU A 510 15.22 -3.11 3.49
C LEU A 510 15.57 -3.10 4.99
N TYR A 511 14.60 -2.91 5.89
CA TYR A 511 14.84 -2.94 7.34
C TYR A 511 14.88 -4.37 7.91
N ILE A 512 14.04 -5.27 7.37
CA ILE A 512 13.96 -6.66 7.80
C ILE A 512 14.89 -7.58 6.98
N ALA A 513 15.30 -7.16 5.78
CA ALA A 513 16.20 -7.88 4.87
C ALA A 513 17.49 -8.42 5.51
N LYS A 514 18.03 -7.73 6.53
CA LYS A 514 19.16 -8.19 7.36
C LYS A 514 18.96 -9.54 8.08
N TYR A 515 17.72 -10.05 8.10
CA TYR A 515 17.35 -11.35 8.68
C TYR A 515 16.97 -12.41 7.63
N ILE A 516 17.16 -12.15 6.33
CA ILE A 516 16.71 -13.06 5.27
C ILE A 516 17.29 -14.48 5.42
N ASP A 517 18.58 -14.61 5.74
CA ASP A 517 19.25 -15.91 5.89
C ASP A 517 18.67 -16.73 7.06
N PHE A 518 18.19 -16.04 8.12
CA PHE A 518 17.43 -16.69 9.18
C PHE A 518 16.10 -17.21 8.63
N PHE A 519 15.29 -16.40 7.94
CA PHE A 519 13.99 -16.85 7.42
C PHE A 519 14.12 -17.97 6.38
N LEU A 520 15.13 -17.91 5.51
CA LEU A 520 15.48 -18.97 4.56
C LEU A 520 15.80 -20.29 5.28
N SER A 521 16.52 -20.25 6.40
CA SER A 521 16.76 -21.45 7.23
C SER A 521 15.49 -22.07 7.81
N GLN A 522 14.40 -21.29 7.95
CA GLN A 522 13.13 -21.78 8.50
C GLN A 522 12.26 -22.52 7.48
N PHE A 523 12.59 -22.50 6.18
CA PHE A 523 11.84 -23.21 5.13
C PHE A 523 11.87 -24.74 5.30
N GLU A 524 12.87 -25.29 6.00
CA GLU A 524 12.98 -26.74 6.22
C GLU A 524 12.01 -27.29 7.29
N TYR A 525 11.38 -26.43 8.09
CA TYR A 525 10.56 -26.84 9.22
C TYR A 525 9.17 -27.31 8.77
N LYS A 526 8.82 -28.54 9.17
CA LYS A 526 7.52 -29.20 8.88
C LYS A 526 6.55 -29.14 10.06
N GLU A 527 6.98 -28.53 11.16
CA GLU A 527 6.23 -28.36 12.38
C GLU A 527 5.18 -27.24 12.23
N GLY A 528 3.98 -27.63 11.79
CA GLY A 528 2.92 -26.67 11.44
C GLY A 528 3.23 -25.96 10.11
N MET A 529 2.69 -24.76 9.95
CA MET A 529 2.86 -23.98 8.70
C MET A 529 4.12 -23.10 8.69
N ILE A 530 5.03 -23.24 9.66
CA ILE A 530 6.22 -22.37 9.83
C ILE A 530 7.02 -22.19 8.54
N GLY A 531 7.39 -23.28 7.86
CA GLY A 531 8.18 -23.18 6.62
C GLY A 531 7.43 -22.51 5.48
N LEU A 532 6.11 -22.71 5.39
CA LEU A 532 5.26 -22.12 4.33
C LEU A 532 4.98 -20.63 4.59
N ASN A 533 4.68 -20.24 5.83
CA ASN A 533 4.49 -18.82 6.19
C ASN A 533 5.81 -18.05 6.10
N SER A 534 6.96 -18.67 6.43
CA SER A 534 8.28 -18.08 6.17
C SER A 534 8.51 -17.87 4.67
N ALA A 535 8.22 -18.87 3.82
CA ALA A 535 8.35 -18.74 2.37
C ALA A 535 7.43 -17.66 1.78
N HIS A 536 6.18 -17.58 2.25
CA HIS A 536 5.22 -16.55 1.83
C HIS A 536 5.63 -15.14 2.27
N MET A 537 6.15 -14.98 3.48
CA MET A 537 6.68 -13.70 3.98
C MET A 537 7.98 -13.28 3.26
N VAL A 538 8.87 -14.24 2.95
CA VAL A 538 10.10 -13.98 2.16
C VAL A 538 9.78 -13.65 0.69
N MET A 539 8.73 -14.23 0.10
CA MET A 539 8.25 -13.85 -1.23
C MET A 539 7.90 -12.35 -1.28
N GLU A 540 7.03 -11.87 -0.39
CA GLU A 540 6.62 -10.45 -0.30
C GLU A 540 7.80 -9.52 0.09
N LEU A 541 8.82 -10.05 0.79
CA LEU A 541 10.06 -9.31 1.10
C LEU A 541 10.96 -9.08 -0.14
N ILE A 542 11.05 -10.07 -1.03
CA ILE A 542 11.90 -10.01 -2.23
C ILE A 542 11.16 -9.31 -3.39
N LYS A 543 9.83 -9.41 -3.42
CA LYS A 543 8.94 -8.90 -4.47
C LYS A 543 9.30 -7.47 -4.89
N ASP A 544 9.51 -7.30 -6.19
CA ASP A 544 9.83 -6.03 -6.84
C ASP A 544 10.95 -5.23 -6.14
N ASN A 545 11.88 -5.90 -5.44
CA ASN A 545 13.00 -5.25 -4.73
C ASN A 545 14.36 -5.69 -5.28
N ARG A 546 14.78 -5.02 -6.36
CA ARG A 546 16.05 -5.26 -7.05
C ARG A 546 17.26 -5.33 -6.11
N LYS A 547 17.30 -4.49 -5.06
CA LYS A 547 18.40 -4.44 -4.07
C LYS A 547 18.47 -5.66 -3.14
N ILE A 548 17.36 -6.40 -3.02
CA ILE A 548 17.29 -7.69 -2.32
C ILE A 548 17.52 -8.83 -3.33
N VAL A 549 16.87 -8.78 -4.50
CA VAL A 549 16.99 -9.78 -5.57
C VAL A 549 18.44 -9.97 -6.03
N ASP A 550 19.19 -8.88 -6.25
CA ASP A 550 20.62 -8.92 -6.65
C ASP A 550 21.55 -9.55 -5.58
N ARG A 551 21.02 -9.85 -4.38
CA ARG A 551 21.74 -10.49 -3.27
C ARG A 551 21.26 -11.92 -3.00
N ILE A 552 20.27 -12.42 -3.75
CA ILE A 552 19.85 -13.83 -3.72
C ILE A 552 20.81 -14.62 -4.61
N THR A 553 21.60 -15.50 -4.00
CA THR A 553 22.58 -16.34 -4.71
C THR A 553 21.93 -17.51 -5.45
N THR A 554 22.64 -18.09 -6.41
CA THR A 554 22.22 -19.33 -7.07
C THR A 554 22.04 -20.49 -6.08
N GLU A 555 22.81 -20.53 -4.98
CA GLU A 555 22.63 -21.51 -3.90
C GLU A 555 21.27 -21.39 -3.19
N HIS A 556 20.67 -20.20 -3.17
CA HIS A 556 19.31 -20.00 -2.66
C HIS A 556 18.28 -20.55 -3.66
N ILE A 557 18.47 -20.27 -4.96
CA ILE A 557 17.65 -20.83 -6.04
C ILE A 557 17.68 -22.38 -6.01
N ASP A 558 18.86 -22.97 -5.87
CA ASP A 558 19.04 -24.42 -5.79
C ASP A 558 18.25 -25.02 -4.61
N LYS A 559 18.30 -24.39 -3.42
CA LYS A 559 17.51 -24.78 -2.24
C LYS A 559 16.01 -24.68 -2.50
N PHE A 560 15.52 -23.65 -3.18
CA PHE A 560 14.10 -23.51 -3.52
C PHE A 560 13.64 -24.64 -4.46
N VAL A 561 14.43 -24.97 -5.48
CA VAL A 561 14.12 -26.09 -6.39
C VAL A 561 14.24 -27.44 -5.67
N GLU A 562 15.17 -27.63 -4.73
CA GLU A 562 15.23 -28.85 -3.90
C GLU A 562 14.03 -29.01 -2.97
N LEU A 563 13.56 -27.92 -2.33
CA LEU A 563 12.34 -27.92 -1.53
C LEU A 563 11.11 -28.26 -2.39
N LEU A 564 11.00 -27.66 -3.58
CA LEU A 564 9.96 -27.95 -4.57
C LEU A 564 10.00 -29.40 -5.07
N ARG A 565 11.19 -29.97 -5.33
CA ARG A 565 11.35 -31.41 -5.68
C ARG A 565 10.99 -32.36 -4.52
N ARG A 566 11.09 -31.88 -3.27
CA ARG A 566 10.75 -32.62 -2.03
C ARG A 566 9.26 -32.53 -1.67
N ASP A 567 8.63 -31.41 -2.01
CA ASP A 567 7.27 -31.05 -1.60
C ASP A 567 6.61 -30.13 -2.64
N LYS A 568 5.50 -30.57 -3.25
CA LYS A 568 4.85 -29.89 -4.38
C LYS A 568 3.97 -28.71 -3.94
N ASN A 569 4.55 -27.72 -3.25
CA ASN A 569 3.81 -26.54 -2.81
C ASN A 569 4.01 -25.36 -3.79
N TYR A 570 2.90 -24.73 -4.22
CA TYR A 570 2.92 -23.65 -5.21
C TYR A 570 3.73 -22.42 -4.75
N ARG A 571 3.80 -22.16 -3.44
CA ARG A 571 4.53 -21.02 -2.85
C ARG A 571 6.04 -21.01 -3.17
N TYR A 572 6.62 -22.17 -3.50
CA TYR A 572 8.01 -22.24 -3.98
C TYR A 572 8.14 -21.85 -5.46
N LEU A 573 7.09 -22.02 -6.27
CA LEU A 573 7.04 -21.52 -7.66
C LEU A 573 6.94 -19.99 -7.66
N ASP A 574 6.11 -19.40 -6.80
CA ASP A 574 6.02 -17.94 -6.63
C ASP A 574 7.34 -17.29 -6.23
N LEU A 575 8.08 -17.92 -5.32
CA LEU A 575 9.36 -17.41 -4.89
C LEU A 575 10.40 -17.46 -6.03
N LEU A 576 10.29 -18.42 -6.96
CA LEU A 576 11.05 -18.41 -8.22
C LEU A 576 10.52 -17.36 -9.22
N LYS A 577 9.20 -17.14 -9.27
CA LYS A 577 8.51 -16.15 -10.14
C LYS A 577 9.01 -14.73 -9.85
N VAL A 578 9.09 -14.38 -8.57
CA VAL A 578 9.63 -13.11 -8.04
C VAL A 578 11.12 -12.90 -8.35
N LEU A 579 11.89 -13.96 -8.62
CA LEU A 579 13.30 -13.86 -9.03
C LEU A 579 13.49 -13.71 -10.54
N CYS A 580 12.45 -13.92 -11.34
CA CYS A 580 12.51 -13.85 -12.80
C CYS A 580 12.23 -12.44 -13.36
N VAL A 581 11.37 -11.67 -12.69
CA VAL A 581 10.94 -10.33 -13.07
C VAL A 581 10.86 -9.46 -11.82
N CYS A 582 11.30 -8.20 -11.90
CA CYS A 582 11.34 -7.27 -10.78
C CYS A 582 11.11 -5.84 -11.29
N ASP A 583 10.10 -5.15 -10.74
CA ASP A 583 9.73 -3.78 -11.16
C ASP A 583 9.40 -3.74 -12.68
N GLY A 584 8.68 -4.77 -13.15
CA GLY A 584 8.36 -5.01 -14.57
C GLY A 584 9.53 -5.55 -15.43
N VAL A 585 10.78 -5.32 -15.03
CA VAL A 585 11.98 -5.67 -15.81
C VAL A 585 12.39 -7.14 -15.61
N SER A 586 12.67 -7.84 -16.70
CA SER A 586 13.12 -9.24 -16.67
C SER A 586 14.57 -9.40 -16.18
N ILE A 587 14.88 -10.54 -15.57
CA ILE A 587 16.20 -10.87 -15.03
C ILE A 587 16.76 -12.10 -15.76
N ALA A 588 17.28 -11.87 -16.97
CA ALA A 588 17.70 -12.92 -17.91
C ALA A 588 18.62 -13.99 -17.29
N ASP A 589 19.58 -13.61 -16.45
CA ASP A 589 20.48 -14.57 -15.77
C ASP A 589 19.71 -15.50 -14.83
N ASN A 590 18.77 -14.97 -14.03
CA ASN A 590 17.92 -15.75 -13.14
C ASN A 590 16.93 -16.61 -13.95
N GLN A 591 16.24 -16.04 -14.94
CA GLN A 591 15.30 -16.77 -15.79
C GLN A 591 15.98 -17.98 -16.47
N LYS A 592 17.18 -17.77 -17.02
CA LYS A 592 18.01 -18.84 -17.60
C LYS A 592 18.42 -19.87 -16.55
N TYR A 593 18.97 -19.44 -15.40
CA TYR A 593 19.45 -20.35 -14.36
C TYR A 593 18.31 -21.20 -13.78
N ILE A 594 17.14 -20.60 -13.51
CA ILE A 594 15.95 -21.29 -13.03
C ILE A 594 15.44 -22.28 -14.08
N THR A 595 15.44 -21.91 -15.37
CA THR A 595 15.09 -22.82 -16.48
C THR A 595 16.01 -24.04 -16.51
N GLU A 596 17.33 -23.84 -16.43
CA GLU A 596 18.28 -24.96 -16.36
C GLU A 596 18.08 -25.83 -15.10
N VAL A 597 17.90 -25.23 -13.93
CA VAL A 597 17.86 -25.98 -12.66
C VAL A 597 16.52 -26.68 -12.40
N TRP A 598 15.39 -26.05 -12.72
CA TRP A 598 14.06 -26.62 -12.48
C TRP A 598 13.59 -27.54 -13.61
N LEU A 599 13.86 -27.19 -14.87
CA LEU A 599 13.31 -27.91 -16.04
C LEU A 599 14.32 -28.87 -16.69
N MET A 600 15.63 -28.56 -16.73
CA MET A 600 16.62 -29.48 -17.34
C MET A 600 17.29 -30.42 -16.32
N LYS A 601 17.69 -29.90 -15.16
CA LYS A 601 18.55 -30.61 -14.19
C LYS A 601 17.72 -31.44 -13.20
N GLY A 602 17.45 -32.70 -13.53
CA GLY A 602 17.07 -33.72 -12.53
C GLY A 602 16.29 -34.92 -13.06
N ASN A 603 16.29 -36.04 -12.32
CA ASN A 603 15.53 -37.25 -12.65
C ASN A 603 14.06 -37.20 -12.19
N ARG A 604 13.58 -36.04 -11.72
CA ARG A 604 12.23 -35.79 -11.19
C ARG A 604 11.86 -34.32 -11.35
N ASN A 605 11.54 -33.91 -12.57
CA ASN A 605 11.08 -32.55 -12.84
C ASN A 605 9.78 -32.30 -12.06
N CYS A 606 9.77 -31.26 -11.24
CA CYS A 606 8.63 -30.96 -10.37
C CYS A 606 7.59 -30.15 -11.15
N VAL A 607 6.99 -30.82 -12.12
CA VAL A 607 6.09 -30.26 -13.14
C VAL A 607 4.85 -31.16 -13.23
N PHE A 608 3.71 -30.58 -13.56
CA PHE A 608 2.51 -31.26 -14.04
C PHE A 608 2.45 -31.14 -15.55
N TYR A 609 2.21 -32.25 -16.24
CA TYR A 609 2.17 -32.27 -17.70
C TYR A 609 0.75 -32.04 -18.20
N THR A 610 0.59 -31.17 -19.19
CA THR A 610 -0.64 -30.95 -19.94
C THR A 610 -0.45 -31.45 -21.37
N ASP A 611 -1.43 -32.18 -21.91
CA ASP A 611 -1.32 -32.78 -23.24
C ASP A 611 -2.72 -32.91 -23.88
N LEU A 612 -2.78 -32.81 -25.21
CA LEU A 612 -4.01 -33.03 -25.98
C LEU A 612 -4.35 -34.52 -26.02
N GLY A 613 -5.61 -34.86 -25.77
CA GLY A 613 -6.06 -36.25 -25.69
C GLY A 613 -5.70 -37.09 -26.92
N GLN A 614 -5.64 -36.50 -28.11
CA GLN A 614 -5.23 -37.19 -29.33
C GLN A 614 -3.77 -37.69 -29.34
N LYS A 615 -2.86 -37.06 -28.60
CA LYS A 615 -1.46 -37.50 -28.42
C LYS A 615 -1.37 -38.66 -27.41
N ILE A 616 -2.22 -38.65 -26.37
CA ILE A 616 -2.23 -39.64 -25.26
C ILE A 616 -3.30 -40.75 -25.37
N GLY A 617 -3.95 -40.92 -26.53
CA GLY A 617 -4.95 -41.98 -26.73
C GLY A 617 -6.29 -41.76 -26.00
N LYS A 618 -6.72 -40.50 -25.89
CA LYS A 618 -7.97 -40.02 -25.30
C LYS A 618 -8.80 -39.24 -26.34
N GLU A 619 -9.80 -38.49 -25.86
CA GLU A 619 -10.72 -37.71 -26.70
C GLU A 619 -9.99 -36.58 -27.46
N LYS A 620 -10.41 -36.32 -28.70
CA LYS A 620 -9.78 -35.27 -29.53
C LYS A 620 -10.33 -33.89 -29.17
N GLY A 621 -9.49 -32.86 -29.27
CA GLY A 621 -9.88 -31.48 -28.92
C GLY A 621 -10.09 -31.24 -27.42
N VAL A 622 -9.61 -32.14 -26.56
CA VAL A 622 -9.73 -32.04 -25.10
C VAL A 622 -8.33 -32.13 -24.48
N VAL A 623 -7.99 -31.20 -23.60
CA VAL A 623 -6.72 -31.18 -22.86
C VAL A 623 -6.85 -31.98 -21.55
N TYR A 624 -5.81 -32.74 -21.24
CA TYR A 624 -5.69 -33.54 -20.03
C TYR A 624 -4.45 -33.12 -19.24
N VAL A 625 -4.53 -33.20 -17.91
CA VAL A 625 -3.43 -32.93 -16.98
C VAL A 625 -2.97 -34.21 -16.27
N SER A 626 -1.67 -34.33 -16.01
CA SER A 626 -1.06 -35.41 -15.25
C SER A 626 -0.17 -34.91 -14.12
N THR A 627 -0.68 -35.05 -12.88
CA THR A 627 0.06 -34.75 -11.66
C THR A 627 1.13 -35.80 -11.33
N THR A 628 1.01 -37.00 -11.92
CA THR A 628 1.83 -38.20 -11.67
C THR A 628 2.90 -38.43 -12.74
N THR A 629 3.38 -37.37 -13.38
CA THR A 629 4.42 -37.40 -14.44
C THR A 629 4.05 -38.34 -15.60
N GLY A 630 2.87 -38.15 -16.17
CA GLY A 630 2.38 -38.86 -17.36
C GLY A 630 1.75 -40.24 -17.10
N ARG A 631 1.70 -40.73 -15.85
CA ARG A 631 1.15 -42.06 -15.52
C ARG A 631 -0.36 -42.12 -15.48
N THR A 632 -1.01 -41.06 -15.00
CA THR A 632 -2.47 -40.93 -14.91
C THR A 632 -2.90 -39.57 -15.42
N TRP A 633 -3.92 -39.54 -16.28
CA TRP A 633 -4.41 -38.33 -16.94
C TRP A 633 -5.85 -38.05 -16.53
N MET A 634 -6.14 -36.82 -16.13
CA MET A 634 -7.48 -36.30 -15.83
C MET A 634 -7.81 -35.20 -16.84
N GLU A 635 -9.06 -35.10 -17.27
CA GLU A 635 -9.50 -34.01 -18.15
C GLU A 635 -9.38 -32.67 -17.43
N LEU A 636 -8.82 -31.64 -18.08
CA LEU A 636 -8.52 -30.37 -17.42
C LEU A 636 -9.77 -29.66 -16.88
N SER A 637 -10.89 -29.72 -17.61
CA SER A 637 -12.19 -29.22 -17.15
C SER A 637 -12.66 -29.89 -15.85
N LYS A 638 -12.56 -31.23 -15.78
CA LYS A 638 -12.92 -32.01 -14.59
C LYS A 638 -11.91 -31.88 -13.45
N PHE A 639 -10.66 -31.53 -13.74
CA PHE A 639 -9.67 -31.18 -12.73
C PHE A 639 -10.05 -29.85 -12.09
N ALA A 640 -10.18 -28.78 -12.88
CA ALA A 640 -10.58 -27.46 -12.43
C ALA A 640 -11.94 -27.46 -11.69
N GLN A 641 -12.98 -28.08 -12.24
CA GLN A 641 -14.33 -28.09 -11.64
C GLN A 641 -14.43 -28.93 -10.35
N LYS A 642 -13.50 -29.86 -10.11
CA LYS A 642 -13.45 -30.67 -8.88
C LYS A 642 -12.71 -29.95 -7.75
N SER A 643 -11.87 -28.98 -8.11
CA SER A 643 -11.13 -28.12 -7.22
C SER A 643 -11.95 -26.88 -6.88
N SER A 644 -12.54 -26.84 -5.69
CA SER A 644 -12.80 -25.56 -5.04
C SER A 644 -11.48 -24.78 -4.88
N ASN A 645 -11.53 -23.45 -4.81
CA ASN A 645 -10.37 -22.55 -4.90
C ASN A 645 -9.18 -22.83 -3.94
N ASP A 646 -9.34 -23.69 -2.94
CA ASP A 646 -8.30 -24.12 -1.99
C ASP A 646 -7.58 -25.46 -2.36
N ASP A 647 -7.85 -26.09 -3.50
CA ASP A 647 -7.15 -27.33 -3.90
C ASP A 647 -5.69 -27.02 -4.28
N GLU A 648 -4.74 -27.42 -3.42
CA GLU A 648 -3.31 -27.22 -3.64
C GLU A 648 -2.81 -27.79 -4.97
N LEU A 649 -3.48 -28.79 -5.57
CA LEU A 649 -3.12 -29.31 -6.89
C LEU A 649 -3.54 -28.37 -8.02
N TYR A 650 -4.69 -27.69 -7.91
CA TYR A 650 -5.10 -26.69 -8.90
C TYR A 650 -4.19 -25.47 -8.82
N LEU A 651 -3.98 -24.95 -7.60
CA LEU A 651 -3.06 -23.84 -7.35
C LEU A 651 -1.63 -24.17 -7.83
N PHE A 652 -1.16 -25.42 -7.71
CA PHE A 652 0.15 -25.81 -8.26
C PHE A 652 0.21 -25.74 -9.80
N LEU A 653 -0.86 -26.13 -10.50
CA LEU A 653 -0.91 -26.00 -11.97
C LEU A 653 -0.92 -24.53 -12.39
N GLU A 654 -1.76 -23.73 -11.73
CA GLU A 654 -1.93 -22.29 -11.95
C GLU A 654 -0.58 -21.54 -11.84
N HIS A 655 0.08 -21.64 -10.68
CA HIS A 655 1.34 -20.94 -10.43
C HIS A 655 2.54 -21.53 -11.21
N GLN A 656 2.42 -22.76 -11.73
CA GLN A 656 3.38 -23.31 -12.70
C GLN A 656 3.24 -22.63 -14.07
N LEU A 657 2.01 -22.40 -14.52
CA LEU A 657 1.72 -21.69 -15.77
C LEU A 657 2.14 -20.22 -15.67
N GLU A 658 1.94 -19.56 -14.52
CA GLU A 658 2.50 -18.21 -14.30
C GLU A 658 4.03 -18.21 -14.32
N LEU A 659 4.70 -19.14 -13.65
CA LEU A 659 6.16 -19.23 -13.67
C LEU A 659 6.70 -19.48 -15.09
N PHE A 660 6.01 -20.26 -15.91
CA PHE A 660 6.33 -20.41 -17.34
C PHE A 660 6.28 -19.08 -18.10
N GLY A 661 5.28 -18.23 -17.84
CA GLY A 661 5.23 -16.88 -18.40
C GLY A 661 6.38 -15.99 -17.94
N TYR A 662 6.64 -15.96 -16.62
CA TYR A 662 7.72 -15.13 -16.04
C TYR A 662 9.13 -15.57 -16.45
N LEU A 663 9.35 -16.85 -16.75
CA LEU A 663 10.62 -17.34 -17.32
C LEU A 663 10.83 -16.85 -18.76
N CYS A 664 9.76 -16.69 -19.54
CA CYS A 664 9.82 -16.24 -20.93
C CYS A 664 9.71 -14.72 -21.11
N ASN A 665 9.24 -13.99 -20.08
CA ASN A 665 9.03 -12.54 -20.13
C ASN A 665 10.28 -11.76 -20.57
N GLY A 666 10.06 -10.72 -21.38
CA GLY A 666 11.15 -9.94 -22.00
C GLY A 666 11.86 -10.68 -23.13
N GLN A 667 11.10 -11.44 -23.94
CA GLN A 667 11.59 -12.19 -25.10
C GLN A 667 12.75 -13.16 -24.78
N ASN A 668 12.66 -13.90 -23.66
CA ASN A 668 13.68 -14.88 -23.29
C ASN A 668 13.60 -16.16 -24.15
N ASP A 669 14.19 -16.01 -25.31
CA ASP A 669 14.34 -16.95 -26.42
C ASP A 669 14.83 -18.35 -25.98
N PHE A 670 15.70 -18.43 -24.96
CA PHE A 670 16.17 -19.70 -24.40
C PHE A 670 15.04 -20.45 -23.70
N SER A 671 14.35 -19.80 -22.75
CA SER A 671 13.26 -20.44 -22.00
C SER A 671 12.06 -20.76 -22.89
N ILE A 672 11.76 -19.92 -23.89
CA ILE A 672 10.70 -20.18 -24.88
C ILE A 672 11.00 -21.48 -25.66
N LYS A 673 12.22 -21.63 -26.20
CA LYS A 673 12.63 -22.82 -26.98
C LYS A 673 12.67 -24.08 -26.11
N VAL A 674 13.11 -23.98 -24.87
CA VAL A 674 13.16 -25.11 -23.92
C VAL A 674 11.76 -25.61 -23.58
N ILE A 675 10.82 -24.71 -23.26
CA ILE A 675 9.46 -25.08 -22.85
C ILE A 675 8.63 -25.59 -24.05
N THR A 676 8.71 -24.92 -25.20
CA THR A 676 7.84 -25.22 -26.36
C THR A 676 8.41 -26.25 -27.34
N GLN A 677 9.75 -26.37 -27.46
CA GLN A 677 10.39 -27.22 -28.47
C GLN A 677 11.18 -28.39 -27.88
N GLU A 678 12.05 -28.14 -26.88
CA GLU A 678 12.94 -29.20 -26.36
C GLU A 678 12.22 -30.17 -25.41
N LEU A 679 11.44 -29.63 -24.47
CA LEU A 679 10.73 -30.43 -23.45
C LEU A 679 9.25 -30.64 -23.78
N ASN A 680 8.69 -29.87 -24.72
CA ASN A 680 7.29 -29.90 -25.14
C ASN A 680 6.33 -29.93 -23.92
N TYR A 681 6.47 -28.95 -23.02
CA TYR A 681 5.57 -28.80 -21.86
C TYR A 681 4.32 -27.97 -22.16
N LEU A 682 4.38 -27.10 -23.17
CA LEU A 682 3.23 -26.40 -23.70
C LEU A 682 3.42 -26.16 -25.21
N THR A 683 2.46 -26.59 -26.02
CA THR A 683 2.40 -26.30 -27.46
C THR A 683 1.27 -25.33 -27.79
N TRP A 684 1.36 -24.67 -28.95
CA TRP A 684 0.31 -23.78 -29.46
C TRP A 684 -1.08 -24.43 -29.40
N ASP A 685 -1.18 -25.66 -29.92
CA ASP A 685 -2.46 -26.36 -30.03
C ASP A 685 -3.09 -26.63 -28.65
N GLU A 686 -2.26 -26.85 -27.62
CA GLU A 686 -2.72 -27.02 -26.23
C GLU A 686 -3.18 -25.70 -25.62
N ALA A 687 -2.37 -24.64 -25.72
CA ALA A 687 -2.69 -23.33 -25.18
C ALA A 687 -3.96 -22.74 -25.81
N PHE A 688 -4.07 -22.79 -27.15
CA PHE A 688 -5.25 -22.29 -27.87
C PHE A 688 -6.52 -23.11 -27.56
N THR A 689 -6.41 -24.43 -27.41
CA THR A 689 -7.54 -25.27 -26.96
C THR A 689 -7.98 -24.87 -25.55
N CYS A 690 -7.07 -24.55 -24.63
CA CYS A 690 -7.41 -24.10 -23.29
C CYS A 690 -8.08 -22.71 -23.27
N VAL A 691 -7.63 -21.74 -24.07
CA VAL A 691 -8.29 -20.43 -24.15
C VAL A 691 -9.70 -20.55 -24.75
N SER A 692 -9.88 -21.43 -25.74
CA SER A 692 -11.15 -21.63 -26.45
C SER A 692 -12.18 -22.50 -25.73
N ASP A 693 -11.83 -23.18 -24.63
CA ASP A 693 -12.73 -24.11 -23.93
C ASP A 693 -13.52 -23.41 -22.82
N ASP A 694 -14.76 -22.99 -23.13
CA ASP A 694 -15.73 -22.35 -22.22
C ASP A 694 -16.13 -23.22 -21.00
N ARG A 695 -15.58 -24.43 -20.85
CA ARG A 695 -15.78 -25.32 -19.69
C ARG A 695 -14.70 -25.13 -18.61
N LEU A 696 -13.68 -24.32 -18.88
CA LEU A 696 -12.58 -23.98 -17.96
C LEU A 696 -12.86 -22.64 -17.24
N PRO A 697 -12.34 -22.43 -16.01
CA PRO A 697 -12.45 -21.14 -15.33
C PRO A 697 -11.74 -20.03 -16.12
N ASP A 698 -12.37 -18.86 -16.23
CA ASP A 698 -11.84 -17.76 -17.04
C ASP A 698 -10.49 -17.20 -16.53
N GLU A 699 -10.17 -17.36 -15.25
CA GLU A 699 -8.85 -17.01 -14.70
C GLU A 699 -7.73 -17.90 -15.27
N LEU A 700 -8.00 -19.20 -15.44
CA LEU A 700 -7.07 -20.14 -16.08
C LEU A 700 -6.97 -19.86 -17.59
N ARG A 701 -8.09 -19.52 -18.24
CA ARG A 701 -8.12 -19.08 -19.65
C ARG A 701 -7.29 -17.82 -19.85
N ALA A 702 -7.34 -16.87 -18.90
CA ALA A 702 -6.54 -15.65 -18.92
C ALA A 702 -5.04 -15.93 -18.83
N GLN A 703 -4.61 -16.90 -18.01
CA GLN A 703 -3.20 -17.34 -17.94
C GLN A 703 -2.74 -18.04 -19.22
N TYR A 704 -3.56 -18.90 -19.83
CA TYR A 704 -3.22 -19.47 -21.14
C TYR A 704 -3.18 -18.39 -22.26
N CYS A 705 -3.96 -17.31 -22.13
CA CYS A 705 -3.89 -16.15 -23.01
C CYS A 705 -2.56 -15.37 -22.82
N ASP A 706 -2.13 -15.12 -21.58
CA ASP A 706 -0.82 -14.52 -21.29
C ASP A 706 0.36 -15.38 -21.77
N LEU A 707 0.24 -16.71 -21.69
CA LEU A 707 1.21 -17.64 -22.26
C LEU A 707 1.22 -17.63 -23.80
N ILE A 708 0.06 -17.47 -24.45
CA ILE A 708 -0.03 -17.22 -25.90
C ILE A 708 0.72 -15.94 -26.26
N ILE A 709 0.47 -14.84 -25.53
CA ILE A 709 1.20 -13.57 -25.71
C ILE A 709 2.71 -13.81 -25.56
N THR A 710 3.15 -14.39 -24.46
CA THR A 710 4.56 -14.40 -24.05
C THR A 710 5.42 -15.45 -24.76
N MET A 711 4.83 -16.53 -25.30
CA MET A 711 5.58 -17.61 -25.98
C MET A 711 5.37 -17.71 -27.50
N PHE A 712 4.28 -17.15 -28.05
CA PHE A 712 3.89 -17.37 -29.45
C PHE A 712 3.57 -16.08 -30.23
N VAL A 713 3.50 -14.92 -29.56
CA VAL A 713 3.20 -13.61 -30.19
C VAL A 713 4.31 -12.60 -29.93
N ASN A 714 4.69 -12.35 -28.67
CA ASN A 714 5.82 -11.49 -28.32
C ASN A 714 7.14 -12.29 -28.31
N VAL A 715 7.53 -12.75 -29.51
CA VAL A 715 8.76 -13.50 -29.78
C VAL A 715 9.70 -12.61 -30.60
N GLY A 716 11.02 -12.78 -30.49
CA GLY A 716 12.03 -11.85 -31.02
C GLY A 716 12.01 -11.58 -32.53
N ASP A 717 11.31 -12.38 -33.33
CA ASP A 717 11.10 -12.12 -34.76
C ASP A 717 10.01 -11.05 -35.02
N ASN A 718 9.20 -10.70 -34.00
CA ASN A 718 8.15 -9.69 -34.08
C ASN A 718 8.59 -8.37 -33.42
N HIS A 719 8.54 -7.29 -34.19
CA HIS A 719 8.89 -5.93 -33.75
C HIS A 719 7.75 -4.96 -34.05
N SER A 720 7.57 -3.95 -33.19
CA SER A 720 6.45 -3.01 -33.32
C SER A 720 6.59 -2.10 -34.55
N VAL A 721 5.48 -1.95 -35.27
CA VAL A 721 5.35 -1.15 -36.51
C VAL A 721 4.38 0.02 -36.30
N ILE A 722 3.31 -0.17 -35.51
CA ILE A 722 2.20 0.79 -35.36
C ILE A 722 2.34 1.69 -34.11
N ASP A 723 3.17 1.31 -33.14
CA ASP A 723 3.46 2.08 -31.91
C ASP A 723 4.06 3.49 -32.14
N ARG A 724 4.48 3.81 -33.37
CA ARG A 724 5.11 5.10 -33.70
C ARG A 724 4.56 5.70 -34.99
N VAL A 725 4.52 7.02 -35.02
CA VAL A 725 4.16 7.78 -36.22
C VAL A 725 5.28 7.69 -37.27
N LYS A 726 4.92 7.41 -38.52
CA LYS A 726 5.81 7.30 -39.68
C LYS A 726 6.28 8.69 -40.12
N LEU A 727 7.24 9.28 -39.41
CA LEU A 727 7.77 10.62 -39.68
C LEU A 727 8.79 10.69 -40.84
N THR A 728 9.02 9.59 -41.57
CA THR A 728 9.99 9.55 -42.67
C THR A 728 9.43 8.73 -43.83
N TYR A 729 9.50 9.29 -45.04
CA TYR A 729 9.05 8.70 -46.29
C TYR A 729 10.18 8.80 -47.32
N ASN A 730 10.45 7.72 -48.04
CA ASN A 730 11.33 7.77 -49.21
C ASN A 730 10.53 8.29 -50.41
N TYR A 731 10.98 9.38 -51.03
CA TYR A 731 10.19 10.06 -52.06
C TYR A 731 9.86 9.17 -53.26
N ASP A 732 10.78 8.30 -53.67
CA ASP A 732 10.57 7.43 -54.83
C ASP A 732 9.52 6.35 -54.54
N GLU A 733 9.51 5.77 -53.33
CA GLU A 733 8.62 4.67 -52.90
C GLU A 733 7.18 5.12 -52.57
N ILE A 734 6.89 6.42 -52.40
CA ILE A 734 5.53 6.93 -52.09
C ILE A 734 4.46 6.53 -53.12
N ASP A 735 4.83 6.19 -54.37
CA ASP A 735 3.85 5.75 -55.39
C ASP A 735 3.36 4.31 -55.13
N ASP A 736 4.20 3.47 -54.51
CA ASP A 736 3.92 2.08 -54.21
C ASP A 736 3.31 1.98 -52.79
N ILE A 737 1.98 1.98 -52.75
CA ILE A 737 1.23 1.59 -51.54
C ILE A 737 1.33 0.05 -51.41
N GLU A 738 2.49 -0.44 -51.02
CA GLU A 738 2.66 -1.84 -50.60
C GLU A 738 1.96 -2.09 -49.26
N ASP A 739 1.27 -3.22 -49.15
CA ASP A 739 0.70 -3.69 -47.89
C ASP A 739 1.81 -3.81 -46.83
N LEU A 740 1.65 -3.16 -45.66
CA LEU A 740 2.75 -2.98 -44.72
C LEU A 740 3.25 -4.31 -44.12
N ALA A 741 4.57 -4.52 -44.23
CA ALA A 741 5.36 -5.59 -43.61
C ALA A 741 5.09 -7.02 -44.11
N ASP A 742 6.12 -7.65 -44.70
CA ASP A 742 6.15 -9.09 -44.95
C ASP A 742 6.27 -9.89 -43.64
N LEU A 743 5.12 -10.20 -43.06
CA LEU A 743 4.99 -11.02 -41.85
C LEU A 743 5.19 -12.53 -42.11
N SER A 744 5.52 -12.98 -43.33
CA SER A 744 5.66 -14.41 -43.64
C SER A 744 6.81 -15.11 -42.91
N HIS A 745 7.80 -14.34 -42.45
CA HIS A 745 8.88 -14.82 -41.59
C HIS A 745 8.44 -15.09 -40.15
N SER A 746 7.37 -14.45 -39.67
CA SER A 746 6.87 -14.64 -38.31
C SER A 746 6.16 -15.97 -38.13
N ILE A 747 6.51 -16.72 -37.09
CA ILE A 747 5.80 -17.95 -36.69
C ILE A 747 4.33 -17.63 -36.33
N THR A 748 4.04 -16.43 -35.83
CA THR A 748 2.70 -15.97 -35.46
C THR A 748 1.75 -15.87 -36.67
N SER A 749 2.27 -15.60 -37.88
CA SER A 749 1.46 -15.54 -39.11
C SER A 749 0.70 -16.83 -39.40
N LYS A 750 1.27 -17.99 -39.06
CA LYS A 750 0.67 -19.31 -39.18
C LYS A 750 -0.56 -19.50 -38.27
N TYR A 751 -0.58 -18.80 -37.13
CA TYR A 751 -1.60 -18.94 -36.09
C TYR A 751 -2.67 -17.85 -36.14
N PHE A 752 -2.32 -16.67 -36.68
CA PHE A 752 -3.17 -15.49 -36.72
C PHE A 752 -4.59 -15.72 -37.28
N PRO A 753 -4.83 -16.44 -38.41
CA PRO A 753 -6.17 -16.56 -38.97
C PRO A 753 -7.19 -17.25 -38.06
N THR A 754 -6.77 -18.25 -37.27
CA THR A 754 -7.65 -18.92 -36.30
C THR A 754 -7.78 -18.11 -35.01
N LEU A 755 -6.78 -17.28 -34.70
CA LEU A 755 -6.76 -16.43 -33.52
C LEU A 755 -7.65 -15.18 -33.69
N SER A 756 -7.63 -14.54 -34.86
CA SER A 756 -8.45 -13.34 -35.15
C SER A 756 -9.95 -13.68 -35.21
N GLU A 757 -10.34 -14.79 -35.85
CA GLU A 757 -11.72 -15.30 -35.84
C GLU A 757 -12.23 -15.52 -34.41
N TRP A 758 -11.40 -16.12 -33.54
CA TRP A 758 -11.74 -16.33 -32.13
C TRP A 758 -11.82 -15.02 -31.33
N ILE A 759 -10.87 -14.09 -31.52
CA ILE A 759 -10.86 -12.77 -30.86
C ILE A 759 -12.12 -11.97 -31.21
N ALA A 760 -12.45 -11.84 -32.50
CA ALA A 760 -13.61 -11.07 -32.95
C ALA A 760 -14.92 -11.63 -32.35
N LYS A 761 -15.06 -12.96 -32.37
CA LYS A 761 -16.19 -13.64 -31.72
C LYS A 761 -16.22 -13.41 -30.21
N PHE A 762 -15.09 -13.55 -29.52
CA PHE A 762 -15.01 -13.41 -28.06
C PHE A 762 -15.33 -11.99 -27.60
N LEU A 763 -14.77 -10.97 -28.25
CA LEU A 763 -15.05 -9.57 -27.93
C LEU A 763 -16.51 -9.21 -28.25
N GLY A 764 -17.06 -9.67 -29.37
CA GLY A 764 -18.49 -9.51 -29.70
C GLY A 764 -19.45 -10.19 -28.72
N GLN A 765 -18.97 -11.15 -27.91
CA GLN A 765 -19.72 -11.76 -26.80
C GLN A 765 -19.53 -11.04 -25.46
N ASN A 766 -18.50 -10.20 -25.31
CA ASN A 766 -18.12 -9.49 -24.08
C ASN A 766 -18.07 -7.97 -24.31
N SER A 767 -19.10 -7.44 -24.97
CA SER A 767 -19.26 -6.00 -25.23
C SER A 767 -19.75 -5.19 -24.01
N ASP A 768 -19.99 -5.83 -22.86
CA ASP A 768 -20.30 -5.15 -21.60
C ASP A 768 -19.73 -5.87 -20.36
N MET A 769 -19.46 -5.11 -19.30
CA MET A 769 -18.67 -5.56 -18.15
C MET A 769 -19.54 -5.78 -16.91
N THR A 770 -19.45 -6.98 -16.31
CA THR A 770 -20.17 -7.32 -15.06
C THR A 770 -19.17 -7.41 -13.91
N ALA A 771 -19.33 -6.55 -12.89
CA ALA A 771 -18.34 -6.40 -11.82
C ALA A 771 -18.06 -7.70 -11.03
N SER A 772 -19.06 -8.58 -10.88
CA SER A 772 -18.90 -9.88 -10.22
C SER A 772 -18.07 -10.91 -10.98
N GLU A 773 -17.95 -10.76 -12.30
CA GLU A 773 -17.30 -11.75 -13.16
C GLU A 773 -15.79 -11.47 -13.22
N ILE A 774 -15.14 -11.43 -12.04
CA ILE A 774 -13.72 -11.08 -11.88
C ILE A 774 -12.84 -11.90 -12.84
N GLY A 775 -13.14 -13.18 -13.01
CA GLY A 775 -12.42 -14.06 -13.95
C GLY A 775 -12.63 -13.70 -15.42
N ASN A 776 -13.86 -13.41 -15.84
CA ASN A 776 -14.14 -12.96 -17.21
C ASN A 776 -13.50 -11.60 -17.47
N ASN A 777 -13.61 -10.65 -16.53
CA ASN A 777 -12.98 -9.33 -16.61
C ASN A 777 -11.43 -9.44 -16.75
N LYS A 778 -10.80 -10.39 -16.04
CA LYS A 778 -9.37 -10.74 -16.21
C LYS A 778 -9.06 -11.35 -17.58
N LEU A 779 -9.90 -12.25 -18.09
CA LEU A 779 -9.75 -12.85 -19.43
C LEU A 779 -9.87 -11.79 -20.52
N VAL A 780 -10.91 -10.95 -20.46
CA VAL A 780 -11.13 -9.80 -21.35
C VAL A 780 -9.90 -8.87 -21.34
N LYS A 781 -9.33 -8.54 -20.18
CA LYS A 781 -8.06 -7.79 -20.09
C LYS A 781 -6.94 -8.48 -20.89
N GLN A 782 -6.72 -9.78 -20.70
CA GLN A 782 -5.63 -10.47 -21.42
C GLN A 782 -5.90 -10.61 -22.93
N VAL A 783 -7.16 -10.78 -23.36
CA VAL A 783 -7.52 -10.77 -24.78
C VAL A 783 -7.29 -9.39 -25.41
N LEU A 784 -7.60 -8.30 -24.70
CA LEU A 784 -7.28 -6.94 -25.15
C LEU A 784 -5.76 -6.69 -25.21
N ARG A 785 -4.98 -7.23 -24.25
CA ARG A 785 -3.51 -7.19 -24.29
C ARG A 785 -2.92 -8.02 -25.44
N LEU A 786 -3.55 -9.13 -25.79
CA LEU A 786 -3.22 -9.91 -26.98
C LEU A 786 -3.51 -9.12 -28.26
N VAL A 787 -4.66 -8.44 -28.35
CA VAL A 787 -4.98 -7.53 -29.44
C VAL A 787 -3.94 -6.41 -29.53
N HIS A 788 -3.55 -5.79 -28.40
CA HIS A 788 -2.52 -4.76 -28.37
C HIS A 788 -1.22 -5.21 -29.06
N PHE A 789 -0.68 -6.39 -28.72
CA PHE A 789 0.51 -6.92 -29.40
C PHE A 789 0.28 -7.23 -30.88
N LEU A 790 -0.86 -7.84 -31.25
CA LEU A 790 -1.17 -8.15 -32.66
C LEU A 790 -1.34 -6.88 -33.52
N VAL A 791 -1.92 -5.81 -32.96
CA VAL A 791 -2.01 -4.50 -33.62
C VAL A 791 -0.63 -3.84 -33.67
N ALA A 792 0.11 -3.78 -32.56
CA ALA A 792 1.45 -3.17 -32.52
C ALA A 792 2.41 -3.77 -33.55
N PHE A 793 2.43 -5.10 -33.67
CA PHE A 793 3.23 -5.84 -34.66
C PHE A 793 2.66 -5.82 -36.09
N GLY A 794 1.50 -5.17 -36.32
CA GLY A 794 0.94 -4.99 -37.66
C GLY A 794 0.25 -6.20 -38.27
N PHE A 795 -0.27 -7.15 -37.48
CA PHE A 795 -1.11 -8.24 -38.01
C PHE A 795 -2.52 -7.78 -38.41
N TYR A 796 -3.02 -6.73 -37.75
CA TYR A 796 -4.27 -6.06 -38.12
C TYR A 796 -3.97 -4.88 -39.06
N GLN A 797 -4.10 -5.12 -40.37
CA GLN A 797 -3.66 -4.20 -41.42
C GLN A 797 -4.81 -3.47 -42.12
N SER A 798 -5.98 -4.11 -42.27
CA SER A 798 -7.09 -3.50 -43.00
C SER A 798 -7.97 -2.62 -42.10
N THR A 799 -8.59 -1.60 -42.70
CA THR A 799 -9.60 -0.78 -42.00
C THR A 799 -10.83 -1.60 -41.60
N GLU A 800 -11.10 -2.72 -42.29
CA GLU A 800 -12.27 -3.59 -42.04
C GLU A 800 -12.06 -4.49 -40.81
N ASP A 801 -10.84 -5.00 -40.59
CA ASP A 801 -10.48 -5.73 -39.37
C ASP A 801 -10.53 -4.81 -38.14
N ILE A 802 -10.00 -3.59 -38.27
CA ILE A 802 -9.98 -2.60 -37.17
C ILE A 802 -11.42 -2.18 -36.82
N MET A 803 -12.30 -1.96 -37.81
CA MET A 803 -13.73 -1.72 -37.56
C MET A 803 -14.39 -2.87 -36.80
N THR A 804 -14.06 -4.11 -37.16
CA THR A 804 -14.60 -5.33 -36.52
C THR A 804 -14.19 -5.45 -35.04
N LEU A 805 -13.01 -4.94 -34.67
CA LEU A 805 -12.56 -4.87 -33.27
C LEU A 805 -13.13 -3.65 -32.52
N LEU A 806 -13.32 -2.53 -33.22
CA LEU A 806 -13.71 -1.26 -32.62
C LEU A 806 -15.13 -1.29 -32.03
N GLU A 807 -16.12 -1.87 -32.72
CA GLU A 807 -17.52 -1.90 -32.26
C GLU A 807 -17.69 -2.62 -30.89
N PRO A 808 -17.12 -3.82 -30.65
CA PRO A 808 -17.13 -4.43 -29.32
C PRO A 808 -16.38 -3.63 -28.24
N MET A 809 -15.21 -3.07 -28.57
CA MET A 809 -14.39 -2.30 -27.63
C MET A 809 -15.07 -1.00 -27.19
N MET A 810 -15.78 -0.36 -28.11
CA MET A 810 -16.62 0.81 -27.86
C MET A 810 -17.70 0.53 -26.81
N GLY A 811 -18.41 -0.60 -26.93
CA GLY A 811 -19.40 -1.04 -25.94
C GLY A 811 -18.76 -1.33 -24.57
N LEU A 812 -17.58 -1.95 -24.57
CA LEU A 812 -16.84 -2.32 -23.37
C LEU A 812 -16.36 -1.11 -22.58
N ILE A 813 -15.92 -0.02 -23.23
CA ILE A 813 -15.43 1.17 -22.54
C ILE A 813 -16.58 1.98 -21.92
N ASP A 814 -17.72 2.10 -22.61
CA ASP A 814 -18.90 2.88 -22.17
C ASP A 814 -19.30 2.56 -20.71
N GLY A 815 -19.26 3.57 -19.85
CA GLY A 815 -19.54 3.41 -18.42
C GLY A 815 -21.00 3.13 -18.09
N ARG A 816 -21.92 3.34 -19.05
CA ARG A 816 -23.36 3.12 -18.92
C ARG A 816 -23.75 1.66 -19.13
N ASN A 817 -22.83 0.81 -19.59
CA ASN A 817 -23.09 -0.61 -19.78
C ASN A 817 -22.82 -1.44 -18.51
N ASP A 818 -21.91 -0.98 -17.64
CA ASP A 818 -21.44 -1.71 -16.44
C ASP A 818 -22.58 -2.19 -15.51
N LYS A 819 -22.43 -3.41 -14.98
CA LYS A 819 -23.43 -4.13 -14.15
C LYS A 819 -22.88 -4.51 -12.73
N PRO A 820 -23.70 -4.38 -11.66
CA PRO A 820 -23.32 -4.74 -10.28
C PRO A 820 -23.46 -6.23 -9.92
N TYR A 821 -23.03 -6.56 -8.69
CA TYR A 821 -23.33 -7.82 -7.99
C TYR A 821 -24.38 -7.62 -6.88
N PRO A 822 -25.28 -8.60 -6.62
CA PRO A 822 -25.60 -9.76 -7.45
C PRO A 822 -26.36 -9.37 -8.72
N VAL A 823 -26.49 -10.32 -9.65
CA VAL A 823 -27.26 -10.14 -10.88
C VAL A 823 -28.68 -9.70 -10.52
N ILE A 824 -29.05 -8.51 -11.00
CA ILE A 824 -30.25 -7.81 -10.60
C ILE A 824 -31.52 -8.55 -11.11
N PRO A 825 -32.49 -8.85 -10.23
CA PRO A 825 -33.80 -9.36 -10.65
C PRO A 825 -34.54 -8.30 -11.50
N PRO A 826 -35.20 -8.69 -12.60
CA PRO A 826 -35.91 -7.74 -13.47
C PRO A 826 -37.11 -7.12 -12.74
N GLY A 827 -37.04 -5.82 -12.47
CA GLY A 827 -38.09 -5.06 -11.80
C GLY A 827 -37.61 -3.69 -11.31
N LYS A 828 -38.52 -2.87 -10.76
CA LYS A 828 -38.24 -1.49 -10.34
C LYS A 828 -37.18 -1.37 -9.25
N GLU A 829 -37.18 -2.27 -8.28
CA GLU A 829 -36.15 -2.34 -7.24
C GLU A 829 -34.76 -2.59 -7.86
N GLY A 830 -34.71 -3.36 -8.96
CA GLY A 830 -33.51 -3.60 -9.73
C GLY A 830 -33.01 -2.38 -10.51
N GLU A 831 -33.90 -1.64 -11.16
CA GLU A 831 -33.56 -0.37 -11.83
C GLU A 831 -32.95 0.65 -10.85
N GLU A 832 -33.44 0.68 -9.61
CA GLU A 832 -32.94 1.56 -8.54
C GLU A 832 -31.56 1.13 -8.02
N VAL A 833 -31.32 -0.17 -7.83
CA VAL A 833 -29.98 -0.70 -7.48
C VAL A 833 -28.97 -0.44 -8.61
N LEU A 834 -29.34 -0.69 -9.87
CA LEU A 834 -28.47 -0.43 -11.04
C LEU A 834 -28.08 1.05 -11.13
N LYS A 835 -29.06 1.93 -10.86
CA LYS A 835 -28.84 3.38 -10.80
C LYS A 835 -27.93 3.78 -9.64
N ASN A 836 -28.07 3.17 -8.45
CA ASN A 836 -27.18 3.44 -7.33
C ASN A 836 -25.74 3.01 -7.62
N PHE A 837 -25.54 1.81 -8.18
CA PHE A 837 -24.22 1.31 -8.53
C PHE A 837 -23.50 2.25 -9.51
N ARG A 838 -24.15 2.61 -10.61
CA ARG A 838 -23.60 3.51 -11.65
C ARG A 838 -23.36 4.94 -11.14
N GLN A 839 -24.01 5.35 -10.04
CA GLN A 839 -23.85 6.67 -9.44
C GLN A 839 -22.86 6.72 -8.26
N HIS A 840 -22.63 5.62 -7.53
CA HIS A 840 -21.83 5.60 -6.30
C HIS A 840 -20.88 4.41 -6.22
N GLU A 841 -21.41 3.19 -6.19
CA GLU A 841 -20.63 1.99 -5.81
C GLU A 841 -19.55 1.62 -6.84
N ARG A 842 -19.77 1.89 -8.13
CA ARG A 842 -18.77 1.73 -9.21
C ARG A 842 -17.47 2.50 -8.96
N TYR A 843 -17.54 3.59 -8.19
CA TYR A 843 -16.38 4.45 -7.88
C TYR A 843 -15.73 4.09 -6.53
N HIS A 844 -16.21 3.08 -5.81
CA HIS A 844 -15.55 2.57 -4.61
C HIS A 844 -14.46 1.55 -5.02
N PRO A 845 -13.24 1.65 -4.45
CA PRO A 845 -12.16 0.72 -4.75
C PRO A 845 -12.46 -0.65 -4.14
N SER A 846 -12.59 -1.67 -4.99
CA SER A 846 -12.77 -3.06 -4.62
C SER A 846 -12.10 -3.98 -5.66
N GLN A 847 -12.02 -5.28 -5.40
CA GLN A 847 -11.40 -6.22 -6.33
C GLN A 847 -12.21 -6.36 -7.63
N GLU A 848 -13.53 -6.26 -7.51
CA GLU A 848 -14.52 -6.23 -8.57
C GLU A 848 -14.35 -4.99 -9.47
N THR A 849 -14.28 -3.79 -8.88
CA THR A 849 -14.15 -2.54 -9.65
C THR A 849 -12.76 -2.40 -10.27
N GLN A 850 -11.70 -2.86 -9.58
CA GLN A 850 -10.35 -2.88 -10.15
C GLN A 850 -10.27 -3.75 -11.41
N ALA A 851 -10.86 -4.95 -11.42
CA ALA A 851 -10.83 -5.83 -12.59
C ALA A 851 -11.54 -5.22 -13.82
N VAL A 852 -12.61 -4.44 -13.61
CA VAL A 852 -13.30 -3.71 -14.69
C VAL A 852 -12.45 -2.52 -15.18
N VAL A 853 -11.84 -1.75 -14.28
CA VAL A 853 -10.97 -0.61 -14.63
C VAL A 853 -9.73 -1.07 -15.40
N ASP A 854 -9.09 -2.15 -14.95
CA ASP A 854 -7.92 -2.77 -15.59
C ASP A 854 -8.19 -3.15 -17.06
N ALA A 855 -9.34 -3.77 -17.34
CA ALA A 855 -9.73 -4.15 -18.70
C ALA A 855 -10.05 -2.92 -19.58
N LYS A 856 -10.71 -1.89 -19.03
CA LYS A 856 -10.99 -0.64 -19.76
C LYS A 856 -9.71 0.16 -20.04
N CYS A 857 -8.71 0.15 -19.13
CA CYS A 857 -7.40 0.75 -19.41
C CYS A 857 -6.68 0.01 -20.56
N GLN A 858 -6.69 -1.33 -20.54
CA GLN A 858 -6.09 -2.13 -21.61
C GLN A 858 -6.78 -1.92 -22.97
N ALA A 859 -8.09 -1.65 -22.98
CA ALA A 859 -8.82 -1.27 -24.20
C ALA A 859 -8.38 0.11 -24.73
N LEU A 860 -8.13 1.08 -23.85
CA LEU A 860 -7.64 2.41 -24.24
C LEU A 860 -6.22 2.36 -24.83
N GLU A 861 -5.34 1.48 -24.35
CA GLU A 861 -4.01 1.25 -24.94
C GLU A 861 -4.11 0.76 -26.40
N VAL A 862 -5.06 -0.14 -26.69
CA VAL A 862 -5.34 -0.58 -28.07
C VAL A 862 -5.89 0.56 -28.93
N LEU A 863 -6.71 1.45 -28.36
CA LEU A 863 -7.20 2.63 -29.09
C LEU A 863 -6.07 3.63 -29.41
N ASP A 864 -5.07 3.82 -28.54
CA ASP A 864 -3.88 4.68 -28.84
C ASP A 864 -3.13 4.16 -30.09
N LEU A 865 -2.98 2.83 -30.21
CA LEU A 865 -2.44 2.20 -31.42
C LEU A 865 -3.33 2.41 -32.66
N PHE A 866 -4.67 2.32 -32.53
CA PHE A 866 -5.56 2.62 -33.64
C PHE A 866 -5.47 4.09 -34.06
N PHE A 867 -5.38 5.06 -33.13
CA PHE A 867 -5.16 6.46 -33.47
C PHE A 867 -3.83 6.67 -34.22
N ASN A 868 -2.74 6.03 -33.78
CA ASN A 868 -1.45 6.05 -34.49
C ASN A 868 -1.55 5.45 -35.91
N PHE A 869 -2.27 4.33 -36.09
CA PHE A 869 -2.50 3.73 -37.40
C PHE A 869 -3.30 4.66 -38.33
N ILE A 870 -4.41 5.23 -37.86
CA ILE A 870 -5.26 6.16 -38.63
C ILE A 870 -4.44 7.39 -39.03
N PHE A 871 -3.63 7.92 -38.11
CA PHE A 871 -2.75 9.06 -38.39
C PHE A 871 -1.71 8.71 -39.45
N ASN A 872 -1.06 7.54 -39.37
CA ASN A 872 -0.12 7.07 -40.37
C ASN A 872 -0.76 6.92 -41.77
N VAL A 873 -1.97 6.34 -41.87
CA VAL A 873 -2.71 6.21 -43.13
C VAL A 873 -3.15 7.57 -43.68
N ARG A 874 -3.54 8.53 -42.83
CA ARG A 874 -3.84 9.91 -43.24
C ARG A 874 -2.59 10.62 -43.76
N LEU A 875 -1.46 10.50 -43.07
CA LEU A 875 -0.20 11.13 -43.44
C LEU A 875 0.35 10.54 -44.76
N GLU A 876 0.22 9.23 -44.96
CA GLU A 876 0.62 8.57 -46.20
C GLU A 876 -0.25 8.99 -47.40
N LYS A 877 -1.57 9.07 -47.23
CA LYS A 877 -2.48 9.65 -48.23
C LYS A 877 -2.14 11.10 -48.55
N PHE A 878 -1.77 11.91 -47.55
CA PHE A 878 -1.32 13.28 -47.74
C PHE A 878 0.00 13.33 -48.54
N MET A 879 1.01 12.52 -48.18
CA MET A 879 2.29 12.47 -48.88
C MET A 879 2.15 12.00 -50.34
N ASN A 880 1.27 11.03 -50.61
CA ASN A 880 0.98 10.59 -51.96
C ASN A 880 0.24 11.68 -52.77
N THR A 881 -0.78 12.34 -52.17
CA THR A 881 -1.46 13.50 -52.77
C THR A 881 -0.49 14.66 -53.07
N PHE A 882 0.46 14.92 -52.16
CA PHE A 882 1.54 15.89 -52.35
C PHE A 882 2.47 15.50 -53.51
N LYS A 883 2.94 14.25 -53.57
CA LYS A 883 3.81 13.75 -54.65
C LYS A 883 3.12 13.79 -56.00
N LEU A 884 1.84 13.40 -56.08
CA LEU A 884 1.02 13.53 -57.29
C LEU A 884 0.89 14.99 -57.73
N THR A 885 0.60 15.91 -56.79
CA THR A 885 0.48 17.35 -57.06
C THR A 885 1.82 17.94 -57.54
N HIS A 886 2.92 17.59 -56.88
CA HIS A 886 4.27 18.05 -57.23
C HIS A 886 4.73 17.53 -58.60
N THR A 887 4.46 16.25 -58.88
CA THR A 887 4.77 15.62 -60.17
C THR A 887 3.90 16.17 -61.31
N ALA A 888 2.64 16.52 -61.03
CA ALA A 888 1.74 17.17 -62.00
C ALA A 888 2.14 18.63 -62.27
N ALA A 889 2.48 19.41 -61.23
CA ALA A 889 2.95 20.79 -61.37
C ALA A 889 4.21 20.88 -62.25
N ASN A 890 5.11 19.90 -62.15
CA ASN A 890 6.33 19.80 -62.94
C ASN A 890 6.15 19.22 -64.36
N ARG A 891 4.92 18.93 -64.84
CA ARG A 891 4.66 18.39 -66.19
C ARG A 891 4.05 19.46 -67.12
N PRO A 892 4.70 19.86 -68.25
CA PRO A 892 4.35 21.09 -68.97
C PRO A 892 3.00 21.19 -69.71
N ASN A 893 2.09 20.20 -69.66
CA ASN A 893 0.96 20.10 -70.60
C ASN A 893 -0.33 19.47 -70.01
N LEU A 894 -0.54 19.57 -68.69
CA LEU A 894 -1.79 19.14 -68.03
C LEU A 894 -2.39 20.28 -67.21
N PRO A 895 -3.72 20.29 -66.96
CA PRO A 895 -4.32 21.22 -66.01
C PRO A 895 -3.66 21.06 -64.64
N HIS A 896 -3.24 22.16 -64.02
CA HIS A 896 -2.66 22.14 -62.68
C HIS A 896 -3.73 21.70 -61.66
N PRO A 897 -3.43 20.73 -60.76
CA PRO A 897 -4.31 20.41 -59.64
C PRO A 897 -4.58 21.62 -58.74
N GLU A 898 -5.71 21.63 -58.03
CA GLU A 898 -6.13 22.78 -57.19
C GLU A 898 -5.10 23.15 -56.10
N LEU A 899 -4.33 22.17 -55.61
CA LEU A 899 -3.27 22.35 -54.62
C LEU A 899 -1.91 22.79 -55.20
N ALA A 900 -1.73 22.73 -56.53
CA ALA A 900 -0.45 23.04 -57.17
C ALA A 900 0.07 24.49 -56.94
N PRO A 901 -0.77 25.53 -56.77
CA PRO A 901 -0.29 26.86 -56.37
C PRO A 901 0.49 26.86 -55.04
N MET A 902 0.17 25.97 -54.10
CA MET A 902 0.78 25.91 -52.77
C MET A 902 2.26 25.46 -52.77
N LEU A 903 2.78 25.01 -53.92
CA LEU A 903 4.14 24.47 -54.06
C LEU A 903 5.20 25.54 -54.40
N TYR A 904 4.81 26.81 -54.55
CA TYR A 904 5.70 27.89 -54.94
C TYR A 904 5.93 28.86 -53.77
N GLU A 905 7.17 29.33 -53.59
CA GLU A 905 7.56 30.30 -52.53
C GLU A 905 6.77 31.62 -52.58
N THR A 906 6.10 31.93 -53.69
CA THR A 906 5.23 33.10 -53.87
C THR A 906 3.77 32.88 -53.43
N TYR A 907 3.44 31.72 -52.85
CA TYR A 907 2.08 31.41 -52.42
C TYR A 907 1.81 31.92 -50.99
N ASP A 908 0.97 32.93 -50.89
CA ASP A 908 0.61 33.56 -49.63
C ASP A 908 -0.75 33.03 -49.11
N LEU A 909 -0.68 32.27 -48.01
CA LEU A 909 -1.82 31.66 -47.32
C LEU A 909 -2.89 32.67 -46.86
N SER A 910 -2.54 33.94 -46.67
CA SER A 910 -3.50 34.96 -46.21
C SER A 910 -4.51 35.41 -47.29
N ASN A 911 -4.28 35.06 -48.57
CA ASN A 911 -5.10 35.55 -49.69
C ASN A 911 -6.26 34.63 -50.10
N GLN A 912 -6.56 33.54 -49.37
CA GLN A 912 -7.75 32.71 -49.65
C GLN A 912 -9.06 33.36 -49.12
N HIS A 913 -9.48 34.43 -49.78
CA HIS A 913 -10.88 34.82 -49.89
C HIS A 913 -11.37 34.54 -51.32
N GLY A 914 -11.70 33.28 -51.59
CA GLY A 914 -12.36 32.88 -52.82
C GLY A 914 -13.74 33.58 -52.98
N PRO A 915 -14.17 33.90 -54.20
CA PRO A 915 -15.40 34.64 -54.43
C PRO A 915 -16.65 33.82 -54.07
N TYR A 916 -17.67 34.50 -53.53
CA TYR A 916 -18.98 33.92 -53.21
C TYR A 916 -19.58 33.10 -54.37
N VAL A 917 -19.80 31.81 -54.15
CA VAL A 917 -20.80 31.02 -54.87
C VAL A 917 -22.10 31.10 -54.08
N SER A 918 -23.01 31.97 -54.49
CA SER A 918 -24.29 32.21 -53.81
C SER A 918 -25.28 31.06 -54.02
N ILE A 919 -25.67 30.39 -52.94
CA ILE A 919 -26.80 29.45 -52.92
C ILE A 919 -28.12 30.24 -53.14
N PRO A 920 -28.99 29.87 -54.10
CA PRO A 920 -30.24 30.58 -54.34
C PRO A 920 -31.38 30.11 -53.43
N GLY A 921 -31.75 30.97 -52.47
CA GLY A 921 -33.15 31.13 -52.04
C GLY A 921 -33.68 30.28 -50.88
N SER A 922 -33.80 30.90 -49.71
CA SER A 922 -34.98 30.75 -48.85
C SER A 922 -35.30 32.08 -48.16
N ASP A 923 -36.42 32.71 -48.54
CA ASP A 923 -36.86 33.99 -47.99
C ASP A 923 -37.43 33.84 -46.57
N TYR A 924 -36.99 34.68 -45.62
CA TYR A 924 -37.88 35.20 -44.56
C TYR A 924 -37.49 36.63 -44.11
N LEU A 925 -38.22 37.59 -44.67
CA LEU A 925 -38.54 38.94 -44.16
C LEU A 925 -39.08 38.86 -42.70
N LEU A 926 -39.00 39.82 -41.76
CA LEU A 926 -38.58 41.25 -41.63
C LEU A 926 -38.17 41.46 -40.13
N ASP A 927 -37.77 42.60 -39.54
CA ASP A 927 -37.99 44.04 -39.80
C ASP A 927 -36.83 44.91 -39.20
N GLY A 928 -36.86 46.24 -39.33
CA GLY A 928 -35.76 47.18 -39.01
C GLY A 928 -35.53 47.58 -37.53
N SER A 929 -34.87 48.72 -37.20
CA SER A 929 -34.53 49.88 -38.05
C SER A 929 -33.52 50.89 -37.43
N LEU A 930 -32.66 51.53 -38.28
CA LEU A 930 -32.11 52.92 -38.19
C LEU A 930 -31.09 53.29 -37.04
N PRO A 931 -30.39 54.46 -37.03
CA PRO A 931 -29.52 54.99 -38.11
C PRO A 931 -28.22 55.79 -37.70
N LEU A 932 -27.26 55.92 -38.65
CA LEU A 932 -26.38 57.09 -38.98
C LEU A 932 -25.23 57.65 -38.05
N SER A 933 -23.97 57.41 -38.47
CA SER A 933 -22.92 58.41 -38.89
C SER A 933 -22.28 59.43 -37.89
N PRO A 934 -21.27 60.27 -38.30
CA PRO A 934 -19.89 60.05 -38.86
C PRO A 934 -18.81 60.86 -38.02
N PRO A 935 -17.58 61.31 -38.47
CA PRO A 935 -16.83 61.21 -39.74
C PRO A 935 -15.27 60.93 -39.61
N GLN A 936 -14.51 61.35 -40.64
CA GLN A 936 -13.08 61.13 -41.01
C GLN A 936 -12.08 62.07 -40.23
N THR A 937 -10.74 62.23 -40.47
CA THR A 937 -9.89 62.11 -41.70
C THR A 937 -8.34 62.20 -41.45
N THR A 938 -7.53 61.48 -42.25
CA THR A 938 -6.16 61.77 -42.84
C THR A 938 -5.00 62.50 -42.11
N SER A 939 -3.74 62.03 -42.32
CA SER A 939 -2.56 62.78 -42.88
C SER A 939 -1.21 61.99 -42.73
N THR A 940 -0.04 62.47 -43.20
CA THR A 940 0.56 62.25 -44.55
C THR A 940 2.11 62.41 -44.59
N LEU A 941 2.83 61.46 -45.21
CA LEU A 941 4.14 61.52 -45.93
C LEU A 941 5.31 62.48 -45.56
N THR A 942 6.52 61.93 -45.36
CA THR A 942 7.88 62.43 -45.79
C THR A 942 8.99 61.42 -45.40
N GLY A 943 10.23 61.39 -45.95
CA GLY A 943 10.76 62.08 -47.15
C GLY A 943 12.30 62.04 -47.41
N VAL A 944 12.80 61.01 -48.13
CA VAL A 944 13.90 61.07 -49.16
C VAL A 944 15.42 61.20 -48.77
N SER A 945 16.25 60.29 -49.33
CA SER A 945 17.72 60.39 -49.63
C SER A 945 18.76 60.17 -48.50
N THR A 946 20.04 59.73 -48.68
CA THR A 946 20.94 59.70 -49.87
C THR A 946 22.12 58.66 -49.73
N THR A 947 22.45 57.84 -50.75
CA THR A 947 23.82 57.32 -51.16
C THR A 947 24.72 56.53 -50.15
N VAL A 948 25.77 55.71 -50.45
CA VAL A 948 26.46 55.01 -51.59
C VAL A 948 27.52 54.07 -50.94
N SER A 949 28.07 52.95 -51.45
CA SER A 949 27.86 51.99 -52.56
C SER A 949 28.53 50.64 -52.12
N GLY A 950 28.94 49.64 -52.92
CA GLY A 950 29.09 49.46 -54.38
C GLY A 950 29.47 48.00 -54.76
N ASN A 951 29.78 47.74 -56.03
CA ASN A 951 29.63 46.41 -56.67
C ASN A 951 30.92 45.56 -56.85
N ALA A 952 30.70 44.25 -57.13
CA ALA A 952 31.36 43.41 -58.14
C ALA A 952 32.78 42.81 -57.90
N THR A 953 33.21 41.70 -58.56
CA THR A 953 32.59 40.41 -59.02
C THR A 953 33.70 39.44 -59.52
N TYR A 954 33.42 38.11 -59.56
CA TYR A 954 34.15 37.06 -60.33
C TYR A 954 35.62 36.72 -59.94
N PRO A 955 36.27 35.63 -60.47
CA PRO A 955 35.80 34.48 -61.27
C PRO A 955 36.18 33.07 -60.71
N THR A 956 35.95 32.03 -61.53
CA THR A 956 36.16 30.57 -61.34
C THR A 956 37.61 30.06 -61.44
N LEU A 957 37.86 28.82 -60.95
CA LEU A 957 38.84 27.78 -61.38
C LEU A 957 38.72 26.52 -60.45
N SER A 958 39.13 25.27 -60.76
CA SER A 958 38.88 24.39 -61.93
C SER A 958 39.42 22.95 -61.71
N GLN A 959 38.70 21.91 -62.18
CA GLN A 959 39.18 20.51 -62.46
C GLN A 959 39.68 19.64 -61.27
N GLY A 960 39.55 18.30 -61.28
CA GLY A 960 38.77 17.42 -62.17
C GLY A 960 39.18 15.92 -62.14
N SER A 961 38.24 15.03 -62.52
CA SER A 961 38.44 13.62 -63.00
C SER A 961 39.06 12.55 -62.06
N ALA A 962 38.84 11.23 -62.21
CA ALA A 962 37.76 10.40 -62.82
C ALA A 962 38.04 8.88 -62.55
N MET A 963 37.05 8.01 -62.85
CA MET A 963 37.11 6.54 -63.16
C MET A 963 36.24 5.59 -62.29
N HIS A 964 36.12 4.33 -62.77
CA HIS A 964 35.03 3.37 -62.56
C HIS A 964 35.50 2.00 -62.03
N PHE A 965 34.52 1.12 -61.76
CA PHE A 965 34.61 -0.32 -61.43
C PHE A 965 35.09 -0.65 -60.00
N GLY A 966 34.58 -1.69 -59.33
CA GLY A 966 33.43 -2.57 -59.63
C GLY A 966 33.68 -4.06 -59.36
N GLY A 967 32.68 -4.77 -58.83
CA GLY A 967 32.64 -6.24 -58.78
C GLY A 967 32.94 -6.89 -57.41
N VAL A 968 31.94 -7.61 -56.89
CA VAL A 968 32.05 -8.61 -55.80
C VAL A 968 32.37 -9.97 -56.43
N PRO A 969 33.22 -10.85 -55.84
CA PRO A 969 32.70 -12.17 -55.46
C PRO A 969 33.40 -12.91 -54.27
N THR A 970 32.57 -13.64 -53.51
CA THR A 970 32.78 -14.99 -52.93
C THR A 970 34.03 -15.38 -52.13
N SER A 971 33.78 -15.70 -50.84
CA SER A 971 34.17 -16.92 -50.10
C SER A 971 35.27 -17.88 -50.61
N THR A 972 36.05 -18.41 -49.65
CA THR A 972 36.61 -19.79 -49.76
C THR A 972 36.74 -20.43 -48.36
N SER A 973 36.61 -21.74 -48.28
CA SER A 973 36.68 -22.56 -47.05
C SER A 973 37.58 -23.80 -47.25
N VAL A 974 37.42 -24.86 -46.44
CA VAL A 974 37.94 -26.25 -46.67
C VAL A 974 39.32 -26.64 -46.06
N THR A 975 39.30 -26.88 -44.73
CA THR A 975 39.69 -28.13 -43.99
C THR A 975 41.12 -28.78 -44.03
N HIS A 976 41.31 -29.68 -43.03
CA HIS A 976 42.31 -30.77 -42.88
C HIS A 976 43.72 -30.37 -42.34
N THR A 977 44.43 -31.19 -41.52
CA THR A 977 44.27 -32.62 -41.16
C THR A 977 44.80 -32.98 -39.74
N LEU A 978 44.36 -34.14 -39.20
CA LEU A 978 45.05 -35.22 -38.43
C LEU A 978 46.52 -35.01 -37.92
N SER A 979 47.04 -35.62 -36.83
CA SER A 979 46.54 -36.65 -35.87
C SER A 979 47.47 -36.88 -34.63
N ARG A 980 47.03 -37.74 -33.68
CA ARG A 980 47.73 -38.29 -32.48
C ARG A 980 49.10 -38.97 -32.77
N PRO A 981 50.07 -38.98 -31.82
CA PRO A 981 50.15 -39.99 -30.73
C PRO A 981 50.34 -39.38 -29.31
N VAL A 982 50.13 -39.99 -28.13
CA VAL A 982 49.84 -41.37 -27.61
C VAL A 982 50.99 -42.05 -26.84
N ASN A 983 50.71 -42.33 -25.55
CA ASN A 983 51.22 -43.37 -24.62
C ASN A 983 52.45 -43.20 -23.68
N SER A 984 52.22 -43.73 -22.46
CA SER A 984 53.12 -44.51 -21.55
C SER A 984 54.09 -43.81 -20.57
N ALA A 985 54.47 -44.41 -19.41
CA ALA A 985 53.77 -45.36 -18.50
C ALA A 985 54.58 -45.62 -17.20
N GLY A 986 53.88 -45.85 -16.07
CA GLY A 986 54.36 -46.65 -14.91
C GLY A 986 55.48 -46.07 -14.02
N THR A 987 55.89 -46.71 -12.90
CA THR A 987 55.25 -47.82 -12.15
C THR A 987 55.77 -47.93 -10.69
N ILE A 988 54.85 -48.14 -9.75
CA ILE A 988 54.90 -48.94 -8.49
C ILE A 988 56.25 -49.09 -7.71
N SER A 989 56.24 -48.51 -6.49
CA SER A 989 56.82 -48.90 -5.16
C SER A 989 58.26 -49.43 -4.95
N SER A 990 58.86 -49.01 -3.83
CA SER A 990 59.73 -49.82 -2.95
C SER A 990 59.97 -49.10 -1.58
N VAL A 991 60.40 -49.83 -0.54
CA VAL A 991 60.54 -49.38 0.87
C VAL A 991 61.80 -50.00 1.50
N PRO A 992 62.71 -49.21 2.11
CA PRO A 992 62.95 -49.23 3.57
C PRO A 992 63.38 -47.85 4.16
N GLY A 993 63.50 -47.60 5.48
CA GLY A 993 63.08 -48.38 6.66
C GLY A 993 63.69 -47.89 7.99
N THR A 994 62.87 -47.85 9.06
CA THR A 994 63.22 -48.06 10.50
C THR A 994 63.93 -46.97 11.36
N ALA A 995 63.26 -46.60 12.49
CA ALA A 995 63.77 -46.05 13.77
C ALA A 995 64.42 -44.64 13.80
N MET A 996 64.33 -43.79 14.84
CA MET A 996 63.52 -43.67 16.09
C MET A 996 62.96 -42.22 16.15
N GLY A 997 62.07 -41.73 17.03
CA GLY A 997 61.35 -42.25 18.21
C GLY A 997 61.01 -41.06 19.17
N LEU A 998 59.95 -41.18 19.99
CA LEU A 998 59.40 -40.15 20.92
C LEU A 998 58.65 -38.95 20.26
N ASN A 999 57.48 -38.49 20.72
CA ASN A 999 56.36 -39.21 21.36
C ASN A 999 55.02 -38.44 21.15
N LEU A 1000 53.90 -39.16 21.08
CA LEU A 1000 52.51 -38.72 20.78
C LEU A 1000 51.59 -38.85 22.02
N PRO A 1001 50.25 -38.62 21.98
CA PRO A 1001 49.33 -38.04 20.96
C PRO A 1001 48.65 -36.71 21.46
N GLY A 1002 47.67 -36.02 20.82
CA GLY A 1002 46.68 -36.33 19.75
C GLY A 1002 45.26 -36.50 20.35
N SER A 1003 44.11 -36.19 19.72
CA SER A 1003 43.75 -35.54 18.42
C SER A 1003 42.22 -35.18 18.40
N ARG A 1004 41.62 -34.75 17.26
CA ARG A 1004 40.17 -34.41 17.12
C ARG A 1004 39.25 -35.68 16.86
N PRO A 1005 38.03 -35.61 16.24
CA PRO A 1005 36.72 -36.12 16.72
C PRO A 1005 36.27 -37.44 16.01
N PRO A 1006 34.98 -37.91 15.87
CA PRO A 1006 33.64 -37.36 16.24
C PRO A 1006 32.53 -38.38 16.71
N LEU A 1007 31.25 -37.92 16.73
CA LEU A 1007 29.96 -38.64 16.55
C LEU A 1007 29.42 -39.71 17.58
N SER A 1008 28.30 -39.35 18.23
CA SER A 1008 27.06 -40.15 18.52
C SER A 1008 27.05 -41.45 19.40
N TYR A 1009 25.83 -41.77 19.87
CA TYR A 1009 25.36 -42.98 20.60
C TYR A 1009 25.65 -43.14 22.11
N CYS A 1010 24.74 -43.87 22.78
CA CYS A 1010 24.61 -43.98 24.24
C CYS A 1010 25.47 -45.10 24.86
N GLY A 1011 25.99 -44.90 26.08
CA GLY A 1011 26.71 -45.92 26.86
C GLY A 1011 26.79 -45.59 28.36
N TYR A 1012 26.66 -46.62 29.20
CA TYR A 1012 26.47 -46.56 30.66
C TYR A 1012 27.78 -46.62 31.49
N MET A 1013 27.68 -46.15 32.75
CA MET A 1013 28.44 -46.54 33.98
C MET A 1013 29.82 -45.92 34.31
N LEU A 1014 29.92 -45.57 35.61
CA LEU A 1014 31.08 -45.12 36.41
C LEU A 1014 31.96 -46.32 36.86
N PRO A 1015 33.09 -46.11 37.58
CA PRO A 1015 32.99 -46.21 39.06
C PRO A 1015 34.01 -45.40 39.92
N ASN A 1016 33.51 -44.85 41.04
CA ASN A 1016 34.10 -44.77 42.41
C ASN A 1016 35.48 -44.10 42.69
N THR A 1017 35.78 -43.64 43.93
CA THR A 1017 35.04 -43.69 45.23
C THR A 1017 34.62 -42.24 45.65
N GLY A 1018 34.24 -41.83 46.87
CA GLY A 1018 34.16 -42.40 48.25
C GLY A 1018 34.01 -41.24 49.27
N THR A 1019 33.57 -41.40 50.53
CA THR A 1019 33.00 -42.51 51.31
C THR A 1019 32.06 -41.93 52.39
N GLN A 1020 31.09 -42.71 52.91
CA GLN A 1020 30.06 -42.27 53.89
C GLN A 1020 30.42 -42.60 55.37
N PRO A 1021 29.49 -42.42 56.33
CA PRO A 1021 28.63 -43.58 56.70
C PRO A 1021 27.11 -43.30 56.93
N LEU A 1022 26.32 -44.40 56.96
CA LEU A 1022 24.86 -44.52 57.22
C LEU A 1022 24.58 -45.27 58.56
N PRO A 1023 23.33 -45.31 59.08
CA PRO A 1023 22.38 -46.46 58.86
C PRO A 1023 20.86 -46.07 58.76
N SER A 1024 20.03 -46.49 57.79
CA SER A 1024 19.23 -47.77 57.64
C SER A 1024 18.27 -48.12 58.81
N TRP A 1025 17.01 -48.58 58.68
CA TRP A 1025 16.10 -49.05 57.58
C TRP A 1025 14.59 -48.91 58.04
N SER A 1026 13.46 -49.50 57.55
CA SER A 1026 13.13 -50.71 56.73
C SER A 1026 11.82 -50.57 55.85
N GLN A 1027 10.74 -51.36 56.04
CA GLN A 1027 9.48 -51.43 55.22
C GLN A 1027 8.17 -51.77 56.04
N PRO A 1028 7.05 -52.37 55.52
CA PRO A 1028 5.76 -51.67 55.27
C PRO A 1028 4.50 -52.32 55.94
N PRO A 1029 3.28 -51.75 55.77
CA PRO A 1029 2.21 -52.50 55.04
C PRO A 1029 1.11 -51.63 54.33
N TRP A 1030 0.12 -52.28 53.69
CA TRP A 1030 -1.22 -51.72 53.35
C TRP A 1030 -2.18 -51.79 54.56
N PRO A 1031 -3.37 -51.12 54.55
CA PRO A 1031 -4.62 -51.88 54.29
C PRO A 1031 -5.76 -51.12 53.56
N GLN A 1032 -6.76 -51.87 53.08
CA GLN A 1032 -8.11 -51.36 52.73
C GLN A 1032 -9.09 -51.55 53.89
N SER A 1033 -10.10 -50.66 54.07
CA SER A 1033 -11.48 -51.03 54.47
C SER A 1033 -12.44 -49.83 54.64
N TYR A 1034 -13.71 -50.06 54.32
CA TYR A 1034 -14.90 -49.30 54.77
C TYR A 1034 -15.40 -49.91 56.11
N PRO A 1035 -16.10 -49.18 57.03
CA PRO A 1035 -17.55 -48.96 56.85
C PRO A 1035 -18.22 -47.71 57.49
N TYR A 1036 -19.45 -47.46 57.02
CA TYR A 1036 -20.61 -46.77 57.62
C TYR A 1036 -20.58 -46.17 59.05
N GLY A 1037 -21.21 -44.98 59.19
CA GLY A 1037 -22.36 -44.85 60.12
C GLY A 1037 -22.59 -43.52 60.87
N GLY A 1038 -23.69 -42.78 60.56
CA GLY A 1038 -24.54 -42.18 61.60
C GLY A 1038 -24.86 -40.67 61.64
N PHE A 1039 -25.97 -40.26 60.97
CA PHE A 1039 -26.98 -39.24 61.38
C PHE A 1039 -26.60 -37.79 61.85
N MET A 1040 -26.91 -36.80 60.96
CA MET A 1040 -28.06 -35.84 61.00
C MET A 1040 -28.33 -34.93 62.25
N PRO A 1041 -29.06 -33.77 62.15
CA PRO A 1041 -29.88 -33.26 61.02
C PRO A 1041 -29.81 -31.74 60.63
N ASN A 1042 -30.55 -31.40 59.56
CA ASN A 1042 -31.21 -30.11 59.22
C ASN A 1042 -30.50 -28.99 58.42
N GLN A 1043 -31.31 -28.28 57.62
CA GLN A 1043 -30.97 -27.34 56.54
C GLN A 1043 -32.11 -26.29 56.31
N PRO A 1044 -31.92 -25.24 55.49
CA PRO A 1044 -32.65 -25.18 54.19
C PRO A 1044 -31.83 -24.60 52.98
N GLY A 1045 -32.39 -24.70 51.76
CA GLY A 1045 -31.75 -24.40 50.45
C GLY A 1045 -31.66 -22.91 50.01
N PHE A 1046 -31.23 -22.56 48.78
CA PHE A 1046 -31.66 -23.10 47.47
C PHE A 1046 -30.61 -23.01 46.32
N TRP A 1047 -30.84 -23.78 45.23
CA TRP A 1047 -30.21 -23.72 43.89
C TRP A 1047 -31.24 -24.10 42.80
N PRO A 1048 -31.06 -23.67 41.52
CA PRO A 1048 -31.15 -24.59 40.36
C PRO A 1048 -30.23 -24.19 39.16
N TYR A 1049 -29.91 -24.99 38.12
CA TYR A 1049 -30.02 -26.45 37.85
C TYR A 1049 -29.03 -26.83 36.72
N ARG A 1050 -28.68 -28.12 36.56
CA ARG A 1050 -28.24 -28.70 35.27
C ARG A 1050 -28.63 -30.20 35.16
N ASP A 1051 -28.93 -30.64 33.94
CA ASP A 1051 -28.97 -32.01 33.37
C ASP A 1051 -29.83 -33.12 34.04
N ASN A 1052 -30.47 -33.97 33.20
CA ASN A 1052 -30.90 -35.33 33.56
C ASN A 1052 -31.26 -36.17 32.30
N PHE A 1053 -31.11 -37.51 32.35
CA PHE A 1053 -31.41 -38.44 31.24
C PHE A 1053 -31.70 -39.88 31.74
N TYR A 1054 -32.43 -40.69 30.94
CA TYR A 1054 -32.80 -42.13 31.11
C TYR A 1054 -34.06 -42.51 31.96
N GLY A 1055 -34.76 -43.59 31.50
CA GLY A 1055 -36.00 -44.20 32.05
C GLY A 1055 -35.74 -45.47 32.89
N PRO A 1056 -36.52 -46.60 32.83
CA PRO A 1056 -37.62 -47.06 31.92
C PRO A 1056 -38.92 -47.39 32.75
N PRO A 1057 -39.74 -48.49 32.64
CA PRO A 1057 -40.06 -49.51 31.59
C PRO A 1057 -41.57 -49.89 31.37
N SER A 1058 -41.87 -50.74 30.36
CA SER A 1058 -43.03 -51.66 30.17
C SER A 1058 -44.48 -51.10 30.13
N GLY A 1059 -45.42 -51.54 29.27
CA GLY A 1059 -45.50 -52.48 28.13
C GLY A 1059 -46.73 -52.07 27.25
N VAL A 1060 -47.19 -52.73 26.17
CA VAL A 1060 -47.11 -54.11 25.63
C VAL A 1060 -47.33 -54.05 24.09
N ALA A 1061 -47.00 -55.13 23.36
CA ALA A 1061 -47.53 -55.56 22.04
C ALA A 1061 -46.61 -55.52 20.79
N THR A 1062 -46.27 -56.73 20.32
CA THR A 1062 -46.13 -57.20 18.92
C THR A 1062 -45.20 -56.52 17.90
N ALA A 1063 -44.28 -57.34 17.38
CA ALA A 1063 -43.63 -57.26 16.07
C ALA A 1063 -44.14 -58.45 15.20
N PRO A 1064 -43.58 -58.82 14.01
CA PRO A 1064 -42.54 -58.18 13.19
C PRO A 1064 -42.98 -57.90 11.72
N PRO A 1065 -42.39 -58.45 10.64
CA PRO A 1065 -41.67 -57.65 9.64
C PRO A 1065 -42.24 -57.74 8.20
N LEU A 1066 -41.64 -57.04 7.23
CA LEU A 1066 -41.30 -57.56 5.88
C LEU A 1066 -40.67 -56.51 4.94
N ALA A 1067 -39.88 -56.99 3.97
CA ALA A 1067 -39.62 -56.38 2.65
C ALA A 1067 -40.55 -57.10 1.62
N PRO A 1068 -40.72 -56.71 0.33
CA PRO A 1068 -39.76 -56.00 -0.52
C PRO A 1068 -40.34 -55.09 -1.65
N ALA A 1069 -39.46 -54.70 -2.58
CA ALA A 1069 -39.65 -54.61 -4.05
C ALA A 1069 -40.55 -53.53 -4.72
N LEU A 1070 -39.96 -53.01 -5.81
CA LEU A 1070 -40.60 -52.56 -7.08
C LEU A 1070 -41.69 -53.55 -7.57
N PRO A 1071 -42.70 -53.14 -8.39
CA PRO A 1071 -42.47 -53.11 -9.85
C PRO A 1071 -43.39 -52.17 -10.70
N VAL A 1072 -43.13 -52.16 -12.03
CA VAL A 1072 -44.06 -51.93 -13.17
C VAL A 1072 -44.83 -50.58 -13.17
N ALA A 1073 -44.53 -49.58 -14.03
CA ALA A 1073 -44.37 -49.55 -15.49
C ALA A 1073 -45.66 -49.73 -16.32
N VAL A 1074 -46.13 -48.64 -16.93
CA VAL A 1074 -47.06 -48.66 -18.09
C VAL A 1074 -46.47 -47.74 -19.16
N SER A 1075 -46.70 -48.05 -20.44
CA SER A 1075 -46.07 -47.42 -21.60
C SER A 1075 -47.10 -47.28 -22.74
N LEU A 1076 -46.70 -46.65 -23.86
CA LEU A 1076 -47.44 -46.53 -25.12
C LEU A 1076 -48.66 -45.57 -25.06
N THR A 1077 -49.15 -44.92 -26.12
CA THR A 1077 -48.77 -44.97 -27.56
C THR A 1077 -49.25 -43.71 -28.32
N SER A 1078 -48.60 -43.40 -29.46
CA SER A 1078 -49.22 -42.86 -30.71
C SER A 1078 -49.78 -41.42 -30.74
N ALA A 1079 -49.88 -40.71 -31.89
CA ALA A 1079 -49.21 -40.86 -33.20
C ALA A 1079 -49.48 -39.68 -34.18
N VAL A 1080 -48.51 -39.45 -35.08
CA VAL A 1080 -48.65 -39.02 -36.51
C VAL A 1080 -49.05 -37.57 -36.84
N ALA A 1081 -48.46 -37.07 -37.94
CA ALA A 1081 -48.61 -35.73 -38.54
C ALA A 1081 -49.79 -35.65 -39.56
N PRO A 1082 -50.07 -34.46 -40.16
CA PRO A 1082 -49.37 -33.99 -41.38
C PRO A 1082 -49.01 -32.48 -41.31
N SER A 1083 -48.57 -31.75 -42.36
CA SER A 1083 -47.55 -31.96 -43.43
C SER A 1083 -47.65 -30.78 -44.43
N THR A 1084 -46.53 -30.35 -45.05
CA THR A 1084 -46.46 -29.49 -46.29
C THR A 1084 -47.09 -28.08 -46.22
N THR A 1085 -46.63 -27.05 -46.93
CA THR A 1085 -46.18 -26.94 -48.33
C THR A 1085 -45.13 -25.83 -48.57
N VAL A 1086 -44.51 -25.85 -49.77
CA VAL A 1086 -43.72 -24.76 -50.39
C VAL A 1086 -44.30 -24.52 -51.80
N PRO A 1087 -44.26 -23.28 -52.33
CA PRO A 1087 -43.92 -23.12 -53.75
C PRO A 1087 -43.03 -21.90 -54.07
N ASP A 1088 -42.37 -21.95 -55.22
CA ASP A 1088 -41.44 -20.96 -55.79
C ASP A 1088 -42.13 -19.74 -56.44
N SER A 1089 -41.32 -18.74 -56.85
CA SER A 1089 -41.56 -18.00 -58.09
C SER A 1089 -40.26 -17.49 -58.73
N GLN A 1090 -40.24 -17.40 -60.07
CA GLN A 1090 -39.10 -16.94 -60.87
C GLN A 1090 -39.36 -15.55 -61.51
N ALA A 1091 -38.31 -14.91 -62.03
CA ALA A 1091 -38.31 -13.53 -62.51
C ALA A 1091 -38.88 -13.33 -63.94
N SER A 1092 -39.24 -12.09 -64.29
CA SER A 1092 -38.90 -11.50 -65.61
C SER A 1092 -39.17 -9.98 -65.73
N SER A 1093 -38.12 -9.25 -66.17
CA SER A 1093 -38.12 -8.03 -67.01
C SER A 1093 -39.11 -6.86 -66.78
N SER A 1094 -38.56 -5.67 -66.49
CA SER A 1094 -38.34 -4.64 -67.53
C SER A 1094 -37.31 -3.59 -67.05
N SER A 1095 -36.80 -2.74 -67.94
CA SER A 1095 -35.59 -1.92 -67.72
C SER A 1095 -35.87 -0.43 -67.64
N HIS A 1096 -35.05 0.34 -66.90
CA HIS A 1096 -34.62 1.70 -67.25
C HIS A 1096 -33.50 2.24 -66.32
N GLY A 1097 -32.63 3.11 -66.87
CA GLY A 1097 -32.08 4.29 -66.17
C GLY A 1097 -31.04 4.10 -65.07
N THR A 1098 -29.76 4.22 -65.44
CA THR A 1098 -28.64 4.44 -64.50
C THR A 1098 -28.77 5.75 -63.72
N GLN A 1099 -28.52 5.73 -62.42
CA GLN A 1099 -27.80 6.80 -61.71
C GLN A 1099 -26.83 6.18 -60.68
N VAL A 1100 -25.70 6.84 -60.48
CA VAL A 1100 -24.67 6.45 -59.50
C VAL A 1100 -24.93 7.22 -58.21
N SER A 1101 -24.80 6.56 -57.07
CA SER A 1101 -24.74 7.18 -55.74
C SER A 1101 -23.43 6.80 -55.09
N ASP A 1102 -22.68 7.77 -54.58
CA ASP A 1102 -21.33 7.55 -54.07
C ASP A 1102 -21.30 6.62 -52.85
N HIS A 1103 -20.40 5.64 -52.88
CA HIS A 1103 -20.06 4.85 -51.70
C HIS A 1103 -19.09 5.65 -50.83
N ALA A 1104 -19.52 6.03 -49.62
CA ALA A 1104 -18.61 6.51 -48.58
C ALA A 1104 -17.54 5.45 -48.27
N SER A 1105 -16.30 5.86 -48.00
CA SER A 1105 -15.22 4.91 -47.76
C SER A 1105 -15.29 4.31 -46.33
N PRO A 1106 -14.72 3.12 -46.09
CA PRO A 1106 -14.65 2.54 -44.75
C PRO A 1106 -13.94 3.44 -43.73
N LEU A 1107 -13.00 4.28 -44.16
CA LEU A 1107 -12.35 5.26 -43.28
C LEU A 1107 -13.31 6.36 -42.82
N ASP A 1108 -14.24 6.82 -43.67
CA ASP A 1108 -15.18 7.89 -43.32
C ASP A 1108 -16.16 7.39 -42.23
N GLY A 1109 -16.56 6.12 -42.33
CA GLY A 1109 -17.34 5.43 -41.30
C GLY A 1109 -16.58 5.29 -39.98
N LEU A 1110 -15.31 4.86 -40.03
CA LEU A 1110 -14.46 4.71 -38.85
C LEU A 1110 -14.17 6.05 -38.17
N GLN A 1111 -13.85 7.09 -38.94
CA GLN A 1111 -13.63 8.44 -38.43
C GLN A 1111 -14.88 8.99 -37.74
N LYS A 1112 -16.06 8.80 -38.33
CA LYS A 1112 -17.31 9.21 -37.68
C LYS A 1112 -17.51 8.48 -36.34
N LEU A 1113 -17.28 7.17 -36.29
CA LEU A 1113 -17.52 6.36 -35.09
C LEU A 1113 -16.59 6.77 -33.92
N LEU A 1114 -15.35 7.16 -34.21
CA LEU A 1114 -14.41 7.70 -33.23
C LEU A 1114 -14.73 9.15 -32.80
N LEU A 1115 -15.26 9.99 -33.69
CA LEU A 1115 -15.75 11.33 -33.33
C LEU A 1115 -17.01 11.26 -32.44
N ASP A 1116 -17.98 10.41 -32.82
CA ASP A 1116 -19.19 10.12 -32.05
C ASP A 1116 -18.82 9.55 -30.64
N PHE A 1117 -17.73 8.75 -30.54
CA PHE A 1117 -17.15 8.31 -29.26
C PHE A 1117 -16.58 9.47 -28.45
N GLY A 1118 -15.77 10.32 -29.08
CA GLY A 1118 -15.10 11.45 -28.46
C GLY A 1118 -16.06 12.38 -27.74
N GLU A 1119 -17.19 12.72 -28.36
CA GLU A 1119 -18.25 13.52 -27.71
C GLU A 1119 -18.91 12.79 -26.52
N SER A 1120 -19.21 11.49 -26.68
CA SER A 1120 -19.81 10.65 -25.63
C SER A 1120 -18.91 10.53 -24.38
N PHE A 1121 -17.60 10.31 -24.59
CA PHE A 1121 -16.60 10.24 -23.53
C PHE A 1121 -16.39 11.60 -22.85
N LYS A 1122 -16.39 12.69 -23.61
CA LYS A 1122 -16.31 14.07 -23.11
C LYS A 1122 -17.52 14.42 -22.22
N ALA A 1123 -18.71 13.91 -22.55
CA ALA A 1123 -19.91 14.04 -21.71
C ALA A 1123 -19.80 13.26 -20.39
N GLU A 1124 -19.38 11.99 -20.40
CA GLU A 1124 -19.13 11.23 -19.17
C GLU A 1124 -18.05 11.89 -18.30
N PHE A 1125 -16.92 12.29 -18.89
CA PHE A 1125 -15.81 12.91 -18.16
C PHE A 1125 -16.19 14.28 -17.57
N SER A 1126 -17.02 15.08 -18.25
CA SER A 1126 -17.53 16.35 -17.68
C SER A 1126 -18.38 16.12 -16.43
N THR A 1127 -19.17 15.04 -16.42
CA THR A 1127 -19.99 14.61 -15.27
C THR A 1127 -19.12 14.12 -14.11
N LEU A 1128 -18.03 13.41 -14.43
CA LEU A 1128 -17.05 12.89 -13.47
C LEU A 1128 -16.22 14.02 -12.85
N SER A 1129 -15.72 14.96 -13.66
CA SER A 1129 -15.01 16.16 -13.21
C SER A 1129 -15.87 17.03 -12.29
N SER A 1130 -17.13 17.28 -12.66
CA SER A 1130 -18.08 18.04 -11.84
C SER A 1130 -18.33 17.38 -10.47
N ARG A 1131 -18.27 16.03 -10.42
CA ARG A 1131 -18.39 15.24 -9.19
C ARG A 1131 -17.10 15.19 -8.37
N MET A 1132 -15.92 15.21 -8.99
CA MET A 1132 -14.65 15.41 -8.28
C MET A 1132 -14.63 16.75 -7.56
N THR A 1133 -15.01 17.85 -8.23
CA THR A 1133 -15.08 19.17 -7.59
C THR A 1133 -16.08 19.20 -6.42
N LEU A 1134 -17.20 18.47 -6.50
CA LEU A 1134 -18.14 18.29 -5.38
C LEU A 1134 -17.58 17.41 -4.25
N LEU A 1135 -16.72 16.45 -4.55
CA LEU A 1135 -16.03 15.61 -3.55
C LEU A 1135 -14.90 16.36 -2.86
N GLU A 1136 -14.09 17.14 -3.59
CA GLU A 1136 -13.08 18.04 -3.03
C GLU A 1136 -13.72 19.06 -2.07
N ASN A 1137 -14.82 19.69 -2.47
CA ASN A 1137 -15.59 20.59 -1.61
C ASN A 1137 -16.22 19.88 -0.38
N ARG A 1138 -16.55 18.58 -0.48
CA ARG A 1138 -17.00 17.78 0.68
C ARG A 1138 -15.86 17.40 1.60
N VAL A 1139 -14.69 17.02 1.07
CA VAL A 1139 -13.49 16.73 1.86
C VAL A 1139 -13.01 18.00 2.58
N SER A 1140 -13.09 19.18 1.96
CA SER A 1140 -12.80 20.45 2.63
C SER A 1140 -13.78 20.80 3.75
N SER A 1141 -14.99 20.22 3.76
CA SER A 1141 -16.02 20.51 4.78
C SER A 1141 -15.79 19.79 6.13
N HIS A 1142 -14.66 19.09 6.31
CA HIS A 1142 -14.34 18.34 7.54
C HIS A 1142 -12.97 18.63 8.17
N GLN A 1143 -12.30 19.73 7.81
CA GLN A 1143 -11.33 20.42 8.68
C GLN A 1143 -11.46 21.95 8.55
N PRO A 1144 -11.15 22.74 9.60
CA PRO A 1144 -11.40 24.18 9.61
C PRO A 1144 -10.44 24.93 8.67
N SER A 1145 -10.98 25.88 7.91
CA SER A 1145 -10.19 26.79 7.08
C SER A 1145 -9.51 27.89 7.92
N PRO A 1146 -8.29 28.33 7.56
CA PRO A 1146 -7.63 29.44 8.24
C PRO A 1146 -8.34 30.76 7.92
N ALA A 1147 -8.62 31.55 8.97
CA ALA A 1147 -9.33 32.81 8.81
C ALA A 1147 -8.50 33.84 8.01
N LYS A 1148 -9.04 34.26 6.87
CA LYS A 1148 -8.63 35.52 6.23
C LYS A 1148 -9.51 36.65 6.75
N SER A 1149 -8.88 37.75 7.13
CA SER A 1149 -9.55 39.01 7.46
C SER A 1149 -10.27 39.58 6.25
N VAL A 1150 -11.56 39.88 6.40
CA VAL A 1150 -12.34 40.77 5.53
C VAL A 1150 -13.12 41.69 6.45
N GLU A 1151 -13.21 42.98 6.10
CA GLU A 1151 -13.91 43.99 6.88
C GLU A 1151 -15.43 43.76 6.86
N CYS A 1152 -16.09 44.02 8.00
CA CYS A 1152 -17.55 44.08 8.07
C CYS A 1152 -17.99 45.54 7.96
N ASP A 1153 -18.75 45.87 6.92
CA ASP A 1153 -19.40 47.17 6.73
C ASP A 1153 -20.93 46.97 6.76
N GLU A 1154 -21.62 47.84 7.52
CA GLU A 1154 -23.06 48.24 7.46
C GLU A 1154 -24.18 47.19 7.19
N ARG A 1155 -25.38 47.23 7.79
CA ARG A 1155 -26.06 47.99 8.88
C ARG A 1155 -27.27 47.08 9.30
N GLU A 1156 -28.30 47.40 10.09
CA GLU A 1156 -28.88 48.62 10.69
C GLU A 1156 -29.74 48.21 11.92
N ASP A 1157 -29.99 49.14 12.86
CA ASP A 1157 -31.05 49.15 13.90
C ASP A 1157 -31.13 48.00 14.96
N ASP A 1158 -31.66 48.18 16.19
CA ASP A 1158 -32.42 49.31 16.74
C ASP A 1158 -32.19 49.56 18.28
N GLU A 1159 -32.48 50.78 18.70
CA GLU A 1159 -32.81 51.34 20.03
C GLU A 1159 -32.58 50.55 21.38
N LEU A 1160 -31.77 51.10 22.32
CA LEU A 1160 -32.26 51.91 23.49
C LEU A 1160 -31.22 52.28 24.59
N SER A 1161 -30.94 53.59 24.70
CA SER A 1161 -30.83 54.40 25.96
C SER A 1161 -29.60 54.40 26.91
N VAL A 1162 -29.47 55.55 27.60
CA VAL A 1162 -28.68 55.89 28.82
C VAL A 1162 -27.17 56.19 28.68
N SER A 1163 -26.87 57.46 28.43
CA SER A 1163 -25.61 58.18 28.73
C SER A 1163 -25.65 58.80 30.17
N PRO A 1164 -24.72 59.68 30.64
CA PRO A 1164 -23.43 60.14 30.08
C PRO A 1164 -22.24 60.28 31.09
N GLY A 1165 -21.05 60.61 30.57
CA GLY A 1165 -20.05 61.48 31.24
C GLY A 1165 -18.68 60.86 31.55
N SER A 1166 -17.57 61.62 31.61
CA SER A 1166 -17.34 63.03 31.22
C SER A 1166 -15.84 63.41 31.31
N HIS A 1167 -15.41 64.43 30.55
CA HIS A 1167 -14.10 65.14 30.62
C HIS A 1167 -12.81 64.36 30.23
N GLU A 1168 -11.65 65.00 30.03
CA GLU A 1168 -11.23 66.21 29.26
C GLU A 1168 -9.71 66.46 29.52
N ARG A 1169 -8.96 66.96 28.52
CA ARG A 1169 -7.59 67.57 28.62
C ARG A 1169 -6.44 66.61 29.02
N ALA A 1170 -5.22 66.63 28.46
CA ALA A 1170 -4.43 67.53 27.61
C ALA A 1170 -3.67 68.69 28.31
N PHE A 1171 -2.34 68.52 28.45
CA PHE A 1171 -1.20 69.48 28.38
C PHE A 1171 0.08 68.60 28.21
N LEU A 1172 1.09 68.80 27.34
CA LEU A 1172 1.88 69.92 26.76
C LEU A 1172 3.23 70.22 27.46
N THR A 1173 4.17 70.80 26.70
CA THR A 1173 5.62 71.08 26.95
C THR A 1173 6.55 69.87 26.78
N ASP A 1174 7.57 69.79 25.89
CA ASP A 1174 8.34 70.67 24.96
C ASP A 1174 9.83 70.84 25.35
N GLU A 1175 10.65 71.25 24.37
CA GLU A 1175 12.09 71.63 24.44
C GLU A 1175 13.15 70.47 24.57
N ASP A 1176 14.26 70.42 23.82
CA ASP A 1176 14.61 71.08 22.54
C ASP A 1176 15.90 70.51 21.85
N VAL A 1177 16.11 70.79 20.53
CA VAL A 1177 17.40 71.12 19.84
C VAL A 1177 18.61 70.10 19.87
N GLU A 1178 19.41 69.80 18.81
CA GLU A 1178 19.62 70.37 17.46
C GLU A 1178 20.29 69.40 16.43
N SER A 1179 19.99 69.57 15.13
CA SER A 1179 20.89 69.36 13.95
C SER A 1179 21.41 67.94 13.55
N SER A 1180 21.84 67.66 12.31
CA SER A 1180 21.41 68.13 10.97
C SER A 1180 22.03 67.27 9.82
N SER A 1181 21.54 67.50 8.58
CA SER A 1181 22.19 67.27 7.27
C SER A 1181 21.95 65.97 6.47
N SER A 1182 21.89 66.15 5.15
CA SER A 1182 21.76 65.20 4.02
C SER A 1182 22.22 65.98 2.75
N PRO A 1183 21.99 65.56 1.48
CA PRO A 1183 22.00 64.24 0.83
C PRO A 1183 22.93 64.20 -0.43
N LYS A 1184 23.04 63.04 -1.12
CA LYS A 1184 23.32 62.80 -2.58
C LYS A 1184 23.45 61.27 -2.80
N VAL A 1185 22.93 60.57 -3.83
CA VAL A 1185 22.74 60.79 -5.29
C VAL A 1185 24.03 60.58 -6.12
N SER A 1186 24.24 59.38 -6.70
CA SER A 1186 24.20 59.15 -8.18
C SER A 1186 24.70 57.76 -8.71
N LYS A 1187 23.91 57.16 -9.62
CA LYS A 1187 24.28 56.54 -10.94
C LYS A 1187 25.19 55.29 -11.10
N LYS A 1188 24.57 54.27 -11.73
CA LYS A 1188 24.96 53.47 -12.93
C LYS A 1188 25.95 52.26 -12.88
N ALA A 1189 25.48 51.18 -13.52
CA ALA A 1189 26.18 50.13 -14.31
C ALA A 1189 27.07 49.12 -13.53
N THR A 1190 27.38 47.90 -14.00
CA THR A 1190 27.12 47.24 -15.32
C THR A 1190 27.00 45.71 -15.17
N GLU A 1191 26.31 45.04 -16.10
CA GLU A 1191 26.40 43.60 -16.41
C GLU A 1191 27.69 43.25 -17.22
N PRO A 1192 27.96 41.98 -17.61
CA PRO A 1192 27.81 40.69 -16.90
C PRO A 1192 29.09 39.80 -17.04
N SER A 1193 29.11 38.59 -16.46
CA SER A 1193 29.80 37.44 -17.09
C SER A 1193 29.39 36.09 -16.47
N SER A 1194 28.99 35.13 -17.31
CA SER A 1194 28.78 33.72 -16.95
C SER A 1194 30.06 32.89 -17.09
N LYS A 1195 30.16 31.78 -16.34
CA LYS A 1195 30.95 30.59 -16.74
C LYS A 1195 30.27 29.31 -16.27
N SER A 1196 30.17 28.35 -17.20
CA SER A 1196 29.57 27.03 -17.03
C SER A 1196 30.62 25.95 -16.78
N VAL A 1197 30.22 24.90 -16.05
CA VAL A 1197 30.85 23.57 -16.07
C VAL A 1197 29.72 22.53 -16.05
N GLN A 1198 29.91 21.41 -16.74
CA GLN A 1198 28.82 20.49 -17.15
C GLN A 1198 28.47 19.43 -16.08
N GLN A 1199 27.22 18.95 -16.12
CA GLN A 1199 26.78 17.71 -15.48
C GLN A 1199 26.99 16.51 -16.43
N PRO A 1200 27.21 15.28 -15.92
CA PRO A 1200 27.09 14.05 -16.70
C PRO A 1200 25.61 13.62 -16.85
N PRO A 1201 25.25 12.86 -17.90
CA PRO A 1201 23.87 12.46 -18.14
C PRO A 1201 23.40 11.33 -17.21
N THR A 1202 22.25 11.53 -16.57
CA THR A 1202 21.44 10.44 -16.01
C THR A 1202 20.60 9.82 -17.13
N LYS A 1203 20.54 8.48 -17.20
CA LYS A 1203 19.62 7.79 -18.10
C LYS A 1203 18.19 8.02 -17.64
N GLU A 1204 17.30 8.25 -18.61
CA GLU A 1204 15.86 8.28 -18.38
C GLU A 1204 15.33 6.86 -18.13
N THR A 1205 14.36 6.76 -17.23
CA THR A 1205 13.53 5.57 -17.01
C THR A 1205 12.14 5.91 -17.50
N GLU A 1206 11.63 5.15 -18.47
CA GLU A 1206 10.26 5.30 -18.96
C GLU A 1206 9.29 4.74 -17.90
N ASP A 1207 8.76 5.62 -17.05
CA ASP A 1207 7.56 5.32 -16.27
C ASP A 1207 6.36 5.16 -17.24
N PRO A 1208 5.41 4.25 -16.98
CA PRO A 1208 4.21 4.12 -17.81
C PRO A 1208 3.38 5.43 -17.76
N PRO A 1209 2.82 5.89 -18.90
CA PRO A 1209 2.12 7.17 -18.96
C PRO A 1209 0.93 7.19 -18.01
N SER A 1210 0.79 8.26 -17.23
CA SER A 1210 -0.31 8.36 -16.28
C SER A 1210 -1.65 8.53 -17.02
N LEU A 1211 -2.77 8.29 -16.32
CA LEU A 1211 -4.10 8.63 -16.81
C LEU A 1211 -4.23 10.13 -17.14
N LYS A 1212 -3.35 11.00 -16.63
CA LYS A 1212 -3.28 12.41 -17.03
C LYS A 1212 -2.55 12.57 -18.37
N ASP A 1213 -1.49 11.82 -18.63
CA ASP A 1213 -0.73 11.91 -19.88
C ASP A 1213 -1.50 11.24 -21.04
N LEU A 1214 -2.21 10.14 -20.76
CA LEU A 1214 -3.21 9.57 -21.68
C LEU A 1214 -4.38 10.53 -21.92
N ARG A 1215 -4.92 11.18 -20.87
CA ARG A 1215 -5.94 12.23 -21.04
C ARG A 1215 -5.41 13.37 -21.90
N ASP A 1216 -4.21 13.87 -21.63
CA ASP A 1216 -3.67 15.06 -22.28
C ASP A 1216 -3.21 14.74 -23.72
N LYS A 1217 -2.74 13.51 -24.01
CA LYS A 1217 -2.61 12.95 -25.36
C LYS A 1217 -3.96 12.90 -26.10
N VAL A 1218 -4.98 12.29 -25.50
CA VAL A 1218 -6.32 12.15 -26.11
C VAL A 1218 -7.00 13.52 -26.27
N TYR A 1219 -6.76 14.46 -25.35
CA TYR A 1219 -7.17 15.85 -25.52
C TYR A 1219 -6.43 16.48 -26.68
N THR A 1220 -5.10 16.35 -26.75
CA THR A 1220 -4.29 16.88 -27.86
C THR A 1220 -4.80 16.31 -29.18
N LEU A 1221 -4.88 14.98 -29.34
CA LEU A 1221 -5.41 14.30 -30.54
C LEU A 1221 -6.85 14.70 -30.90
N MET A 1222 -7.76 14.90 -29.95
CA MET A 1222 -9.13 15.36 -30.27
C MET A 1222 -9.23 16.88 -30.48
N THR A 1223 -8.36 17.69 -29.86
CA THR A 1223 -8.23 19.12 -30.20
C THR A 1223 -7.47 19.33 -31.49
N ASP A 1224 -6.65 18.37 -31.92
CA ASP A 1224 -5.99 18.32 -33.23
C ASP A 1224 -6.88 17.69 -34.29
N GLU A 1225 -7.81 16.77 -33.99
CA GLU A 1225 -8.88 16.46 -34.95
C GLU A 1225 -9.81 17.66 -35.15
N ALA A 1226 -10.11 18.40 -34.08
CA ALA A 1226 -10.77 19.70 -34.19
C ALA A 1226 -9.92 20.69 -34.99
N HIS A 1227 -8.65 20.91 -34.66
CA HIS A 1227 -7.78 21.87 -35.35
C HIS A 1227 -7.38 21.44 -36.77
N ILE A 1228 -7.29 20.17 -37.12
CA ILE A 1228 -7.04 19.73 -38.49
C ILE A 1228 -8.31 19.89 -39.33
N THR A 1229 -9.49 19.61 -38.77
CA THR A 1229 -10.78 19.88 -39.45
C THR A 1229 -11.08 21.38 -39.53
N PHE A 1230 -10.62 22.19 -38.58
CA PHE A 1230 -10.93 23.62 -38.44
C PHE A 1230 -9.85 24.54 -39.03
N CYS A 1231 -8.57 24.16 -39.07
CA CYS A 1231 -7.51 24.87 -39.80
C CYS A 1231 -7.53 24.59 -41.31
N LEU A 1232 -8.30 23.59 -41.76
CA LEU A 1232 -8.83 23.58 -43.14
C LEU A 1232 -9.79 24.77 -43.40
N SER A 1233 -10.17 25.54 -42.37
CA SER A 1233 -10.89 26.81 -42.46
C SER A 1233 -10.40 27.85 -41.42
N PHE A 1234 -9.12 28.25 -41.52
CA PHE A 1234 -8.45 29.47 -41.01
C PHE A 1234 -7.19 29.26 -40.16
N GLN A 1235 -6.15 30.01 -40.56
CA GLN A 1235 -4.96 30.50 -39.85
C GLN A 1235 -4.20 29.57 -38.88
N ALA A 1236 -2.93 29.34 -39.22
CA ALA A 1236 -1.87 28.97 -38.28
C ALA A 1236 -0.91 30.15 -38.07
N GLU A 1237 -0.47 30.38 -36.83
CA GLU A 1237 0.67 31.25 -36.51
C GLU A 1237 1.43 30.69 -35.29
N GLU A 1238 2.76 30.68 -35.38
CA GLU A 1238 3.78 30.41 -34.34
C GLU A 1238 3.43 29.55 -33.10
N THR A 1239 3.68 28.23 -33.15
CA THR A 1239 4.04 27.46 -31.91
C THR A 1239 4.87 26.17 -32.10
N PHE A 1240 5.40 25.87 -33.29
CA PHE A 1240 6.04 24.56 -33.58
C PHE A 1240 7.58 24.56 -33.62
N PHE A 1241 8.22 25.44 -32.84
CA PHE A 1241 9.69 25.49 -32.69
C PHE A 1241 10.13 25.76 -31.24
N ASN A 1242 9.67 24.93 -30.30
CA ASN A 1242 10.31 24.64 -29.01
C ASN A 1242 9.50 23.56 -28.23
N PHE A 1243 9.73 22.29 -28.56
CA PHE A 1243 9.52 21.13 -27.70
C PHE A 1243 10.49 20.02 -28.11
#